data_AF-A0AB33AM12-F1
#
_entry.id   AF-A0AB33AM12-F1
#
_cell.length_a   1.000
_cell.length_b   1.000
_cell.length_c   1.000
_cell.angle_alpha   90.00
_cell.angle_beta   90.00
_cell.angle_gamma   90.00
#
_symmetry.space_group_name_H-M   'P 1'
#
loop_
_entity.id
_entity.type
_entity.pdbx_description
1 polymer ?
#
loop_
_entity_poly.entity_id
_entity_poly.type
_entity_poly.pdbx_seq_one_letter_code
_entity_poly.pdbx_strand_id
1 'polypeptide(L)'
;MTTKQLSQSTVNGHGYFRKSKACGLVCGVVLATAFFGAHVSADEVTSSEPISIATEQEANQTIVAPENDKLSDAIQNATNSGVNITQDANQSVGNKEEANNDYNHQAEELDKITTEQDKINQENAQINKDNQALEEAQQNANQAAQNTNQNADKYHEQHGGTVTDTTIDYGDGTSTDDYHKGQQEAEKIDKENDKAVTDYLNEKAKYEAIVEQANALNNAISKAENDLTSKGVTVIKVNKVVHSLEELKQLLAQNEAAIASANKQVTLQLAIMKAYNDANDAYQNLNQQVSDAVTNHGGSISVDKVEINTGQSESDYQDYKATVEDLIAQNQQKLQEFLQKLEEFKTSSQVNVSTSVATQNVDNLTYGDSFMSGVINADGTFTFTHDMNDGDNSVAGILGTGTLTGKLNYTTVANGDGSITVKLSSIDLYSYQYTSNRLNHAVNQNLNFHVYTIDSVEIYSNLHNGNNSFTDVINRNILLNKVYTIAAGASTGDIGVLTIDDNWIYNTHGQAIVDFTNPNQLPIATLHSVKAPVNPPVVEVQAELVKASNPDKPELVLQKVNEAPDPQKTPLKNNLTASYHLNEYKIPLTTVKDVLNDNGISINNGTLQKEETGHYILEGAKVEAHGKDNLVKYDFEDYLDVKHDEYKGYHIYAMVPITLKDGTVIKSGADLQAYAQAIYDSITGRFYVTLNSDFLAQIAKDSDFQAKIDIKFVRIAAGDVYNDFVNHLAFQDDEGNVTEVPVPSNEVVTHTPEPEVPATPETPVEDVPVVQSSILPLTGDDTSSTSILASVAGILMILVGLVGVRKRKED
;
A
#
# COMPACT_ATOMS: atom_id res chain seq x y z
N MET A 1 -39.79 -2.24 18.67
CA MET A 1 -39.52 -3.06 17.47
C MET A 1 -38.15 -3.69 17.71
N THR A 2 -38.04 -4.78 18.48
CA THR A 2 -38.29 -6.18 18.07
C THR A 2 -37.53 -6.44 16.77
N THR A 3 -36.42 -7.20 16.76
CA THR A 3 -36.45 -8.67 16.88
C THR A 3 -35.13 -9.29 17.32
N LYS A 4 -35.28 -10.27 18.21
CA LYS A 4 -34.40 -11.38 18.57
C LYS A 4 -34.40 -12.40 17.43
N GLN A 5 -33.28 -13.04 17.10
CA GLN A 5 -33.33 -14.39 16.53
C GLN A 5 -32.08 -15.22 16.86
N LEU A 6 -32.36 -16.46 17.29
CA LEU A 6 -31.46 -17.52 17.72
C LEU A 6 -31.04 -18.44 16.56
N SER A 7 -30.00 -19.24 16.85
CA SER A 7 -29.64 -20.55 16.25
C SER A 7 -28.88 -20.46 14.92
N GLN A 8 -27.90 -21.32 14.60
CA GLN A 8 -27.79 -22.75 14.87
C GLN A 8 -26.34 -23.21 14.61
N SER A 9 -25.86 -24.15 15.43
CA SER A 9 -24.65 -24.93 15.22
C SER A 9 -24.80 -25.87 14.02
N THR A 10 -23.80 -25.92 13.15
CA THR A 10 -23.69 -26.97 12.11
C THR A 10 -22.28 -27.55 12.13
N VAL A 11 -22.18 -28.77 12.63
CA VAL A 11 -20.99 -29.63 12.52
C VAL A 11 -21.08 -30.34 11.17
N ASN A 12 -20.15 -30.06 10.26
CA ASN A 12 -19.97 -30.83 9.04
C ASN A 12 -18.63 -31.56 9.12
N GLY A 13 -18.70 -32.85 9.46
CA GLY A 13 -17.59 -33.77 9.24
C GLY A 13 -17.43 -34.07 7.75
N HIS A 14 -16.21 -34.01 7.26
CA HIS A 14 -15.79 -34.65 6.01
C HIS A 14 -14.46 -35.34 6.27
N GLY A 15 -14.49 -36.67 6.27
CA GLY A 15 -13.29 -37.49 6.25
C GLY A 15 -12.59 -37.38 4.90
N TYR A 16 -11.27 -37.29 4.93
CA TYR A 16 -10.44 -37.62 3.78
C TYR A 16 -9.14 -38.28 4.23
N PHE A 17 -8.96 -39.52 3.78
CA PHE A 17 -7.74 -40.30 3.91
C PHE A 17 -6.57 -39.61 3.19
N ARG A 18 -5.46 -39.37 3.89
CA ARG A 18 -4.13 -39.32 3.26
C ARG A 18 -3.15 -40.16 4.06
N LYS A 19 -2.53 -41.08 3.31
CA LYS A 19 -1.51 -42.04 3.72
C LYS A 19 -0.28 -41.28 4.22
N SER A 20 0.19 -41.55 5.44
CA SER A 20 1.57 -41.28 5.85
C SER A 20 2.35 -42.58 5.74
N LYS A 21 3.45 -42.54 4.99
CA LYS A 21 4.54 -43.51 5.03
C LYS A 21 5.77 -42.82 5.59
N ALA A 22 6.53 -43.58 6.37
CA ALA A 22 7.84 -43.32 6.93
C ALA A 22 7.85 -42.36 8.13
N CYS A 23 8.57 -42.60 9.21
CA CYS A 23 9.25 -43.76 9.78
C CYS A 23 9.59 -43.28 11.19
N GLY A 24 8.91 -43.78 12.21
CA GLY A 24 9.14 -43.42 13.61
C GLY A 24 9.34 -44.69 14.41
N LEU A 25 10.57 -45.18 14.43
CA LEU A 25 10.98 -46.35 15.17
C LEU A 25 11.18 -45.92 16.63
N VAL A 26 10.13 -46.05 17.44
CA VAL A 26 10.25 -46.07 18.91
C VAL A 26 9.74 -47.43 19.37
N CYS A 27 10.66 -48.39 19.42
CA CYS A 27 10.48 -49.57 20.26
C CYS A 27 10.50 -49.06 21.71
N GLY A 28 9.32 -48.96 22.32
CA GLY A 28 9.21 -48.94 23.77
C GLY A 28 9.80 -50.25 24.29
N VAL A 29 11.03 -50.19 24.79
CA VAL A 29 11.59 -51.26 25.60
C VAL A 29 10.89 -51.15 26.95
N VAL A 30 9.73 -51.80 27.05
CA VAL A 30 9.22 -52.27 28.34
C VAL A 30 10.20 -53.37 28.75
N LEU A 31 11.18 -53.03 29.58
CA LEU A 31 11.96 -53.99 30.34
C LEU A 31 11.04 -54.58 31.43
N ALA A 32 10.11 -55.42 30.99
CA ALA A 32 9.51 -56.43 31.84
C ALA A 32 10.59 -57.50 32.04
N THR A 33 11.28 -57.45 33.18
CA THR A 33 12.10 -58.57 33.64
C THR A 33 11.17 -59.74 33.89
N ALA A 34 11.18 -60.67 32.94
CA ALA A 34 10.56 -61.97 33.04
C ALA A 34 11.23 -62.76 34.17
N PHE A 35 10.55 -62.92 35.30
CA PHE A 35 10.81 -64.03 36.21
C PHE A 35 10.19 -65.30 35.60
N PHE A 36 11.04 -66.15 35.04
CA PHE A 36 10.69 -67.54 34.75
C PHE A 36 10.62 -68.30 36.08
N GLY A 37 9.41 -68.63 36.50
CA GLY A 37 9.11 -69.58 37.56
C GLY A 37 7.80 -70.29 37.23
N ALA A 38 7.82 -71.14 36.21
CA ALA A 38 6.68 -71.98 35.87
C ALA A 38 6.45 -73.00 36.99
N HIS A 39 5.41 -72.77 37.77
CA HIS A 39 4.79 -73.78 38.61
C HIS A 39 4.25 -74.91 37.73
N VAL A 40 4.67 -76.13 38.04
CA VAL A 40 4.01 -77.38 37.66
C VAL A 40 2.57 -77.37 38.19
N SER A 41 1.59 -77.47 37.30
CA SER A 41 0.23 -77.87 37.66
C SER A 41 0.14 -79.40 37.62
N ALA A 42 -0.16 -80.00 38.76
CA ALA A 42 -0.69 -81.35 38.85
C ALA A 42 -2.12 -81.27 39.41
N ASP A 43 -2.98 -82.05 38.77
CA ASP A 43 -4.42 -82.21 38.93
C ASP A 43 -4.95 -82.23 40.37
N GLU A 44 -6.09 -81.56 40.56
CA GLU A 44 -7.03 -81.77 41.65
C GLU A 44 -7.85 -83.05 41.41
N VAL A 45 -7.78 -84.01 42.34
CA VAL A 45 -8.90 -84.94 42.63
C VAL A 45 -9.02 -85.17 44.14
N THR A 46 -10.10 -84.61 44.69
CA THR A 46 -10.88 -84.98 45.90
C THR A 46 -10.18 -85.20 47.25
N SER A 47 -10.54 -84.27 48.15
CA SER A 47 -10.74 -84.38 49.60
C SER A 47 -10.94 -85.78 50.20
N SER A 48 -10.07 -86.12 51.14
CA SER A 48 -10.40 -86.89 52.34
C SER A 48 -9.71 -86.24 53.54
N GLU A 49 -10.49 -85.97 54.59
CA GLU A 49 -10.14 -85.36 55.88
C GLU A 49 -9.07 -86.14 56.71
N PRO A 50 -8.52 -85.53 57.78
CA PRO A 50 -7.12 -85.61 58.15
C PRO A 50 -6.79 -86.74 59.13
N ILE A 51 -5.52 -87.16 59.12
CA ILE A 51 -4.85 -87.74 60.28
C ILE A 51 -3.62 -86.89 60.55
N SER A 52 -3.72 -86.03 61.57
CA SER A 52 -2.61 -85.24 62.09
C SER A 52 -1.62 -86.18 62.79
N ILE A 53 -0.54 -86.50 62.10
CA ILE A 53 0.69 -86.96 62.75
C ILE A 53 1.38 -85.67 63.19
N ALA A 54 1.36 -85.39 64.49
CA ALA A 54 2.08 -84.27 65.08
C ALA A 54 3.59 -84.50 64.88
N THR A 55 4.17 -83.81 63.90
CA THR A 55 5.60 -83.50 63.87
C THR A 55 5.88 -82.59 65.07
N GLU A 56 6.87 -82.94 65.89
CA GLU A 56 7.38 -82.06 66.94
C GLU A 56 7.64 -80.66 66.36
N GLN A 57 6.88 -79.68 66.84
CA GLN A 57 7.03 -78.29 66.43
C GLN A 57 8.28 -77.76 67.13
N GLU A 58 9.38 -77.56 66.40
CA GLU A 58 10.56 -76.91 66.97
C GLU A 58 10.17 -75.49 67.43
N ALA A 59 10.36 -75.21 68.73
CA ALA A 59 10.16 -73.89 69.29
C ALA A 59 11.13 -72.89 68.65
N ASN A 60 10.61 -71.85 68.02
CA ASN A 60 11.39 -70.88 67.25
C ASN A 60 10.91 -69.45 67.49
N GLN A 61 11.82 -68.49 67.38
CA GLN A 61 11.54 -67.06 67.28
C GLN A 61 11.75 -66.60 65.84
N THR A 62 10.84 -65.79 65.30
CA THR A 62 11.03 -65.12 64.00
C THR A 62 11.73 -63.79 64.22
N ILE A 63 12.75 -63.46 63.42
CA ILE A 63 13.52 -62.20 63.43
C ILE A 63 13.25 -61.44 62.14
N VAL A 64 13.04 -60.12 62.22
CA VAL A 64 13.06 -59.21 61.06
C VAL A 64 14.45 -58.56 61.02
N ALA A 65 15.21 -58.88 59.98
CA ALA A 65 16.56 -58.34 59.80
C ALA A 65 16.49 -56.82 59.53
N PRO A 66 17.17 -55.98 60.33
CA PRO A 66 17.30 -54.57 59.97
C PRO A 66 18.07 -54.43 58.65
N GLU A 67 17.71 -53.43 57.85
CA GLU A 67 18.43 -53.11 56.62
C GLU A 67 19.92 -52.84 56.88
N ASN A 68 20.74 -53.10 55.86
CA ASN A 68 22.17 -52.81 55.93
C ASN A 68 22.48 -51.42 55.35
N ASP A 69 23.67 -50.90 55.66
CA ASP A 69 24.10 -49.57 55.22
C ASP A 69 24.02 -49.39 53.69
N LYS A 70 24.32 -50.44 52.92
CA LYS A 70 24.26 -50.38 51.45
C LYS A 70 22.84 -50.17 50.92
N LEU A 71 21.87 -50.88 51.48
CA LEU A 71 20.47 -50.72 51.09
C LEU A 71 19.95 -49.34 51.52
N SER A 72 20.25 -48.91 52.76
CA SER A 72 19.91 -47.57 53.25
C SER A 72 20.49 -46.47 52.36
N ASP A 73 21.77 -46.55 52.00
CA ASP A 73 22.44 -45.59 51.13
C ASP A 73 21.82 -45.56 49.72
N ALA A 74 21.52 -46.72 49.14
CA ALA A 74 20.88 -46.83 47.82
C ALA A 74 19.47 -46.23 47.83
N ILE A 75 18.66 -46.49 48.87
CA ILE A 75 17.33 -45.89 49.05
C ILE A 75 17.44 -44.35 49.11
N GLN A 76 18.40 -43.84 49.88
CA GLN A 76 18.60 -42.40 50.03
C GLN A 76 19.06 -41.74 48.72
N ASN A 77 19.99 -42.37 48.00
CA ASN A 77 20.48 -41.89 46.71
C ASN A 77 19.37 -41.87 45.65
N ALA A 78 18.57 -42.93 45.59
CA ALA A 78 17.42 -43.01 44.69
C ALA A 78 16.39 -41.92 45.00
N THR A 79 16.07 -41.72 46.28
CA THR A 79 15.15 -40.65 46.73
C THR A 79 15.67 -39.26 46.38
N ASN A 80 16.96 -38.99 46.61
CA ASN A 80 17.60 -37.71 46.29
C ASN A 80 17.60 -37.41 44.79
N SER A 81 17.70 -38.45 43.95
CA SER A 81 17.63 -38.33 42.49
C SER A 81 16.19 -38.22 41.98
N GLY A 82 15.20 -38.35 42.86
CA GLY A 82 13.77 -38.17 42.56
C GLY A 82 13.04 -39.46 42.19
N VAL A 83 13.62 -40.63 42.43
CA VAL A 83 12.92 -41.92 42.27
C VAL A 83 11.82 -42.03 43.33
N ASN A 84 10.64 -42.48 42.94
CA ASN A 84 9.56 -42.77 43.88
C ASN A 84 9.79 -44.15 44.52
N ILE A 85 10.22 -44.19 45.79
CA ILE A 85 10.54 -45.43 46.51
C ILE A 85 9.38 -45.89 47.39
N THR A 86 9.15 -47.21 47.43
CA THR A 86 8.13 -47.86 48.27
C THR A 86 8.70 -49.11 48.97
N GLN A 87 8.25 -49.41 50.18
CA GLN A 87 8.62 -50.65 50.87
C GLN A 87 7.55 -51.72 50.64
N ASP A 88 7.95 -52.87 50.10
CA ASP A 88 7.15 -54.07 49.92
C ASP A 88 7.11 -54.92 51.21
N ALA A 89 6.25 -55.94 51.23
CA ALA A 89 6.13 -56.87 52.34
C ALA A 89 7.46 -57.63 52.59
N ASN A 90 7.74 -57.92 53.87
CA ASN A 90 8.96 -58.63 54.25
C ASN A 90 9.03 -60.03 53.60
N GLN A 91 10.22 -60.45 53.17
CA GLN A 91 10.46 -61.77 52.57
C GLN A 91 11.16 -62.73 53.53
N SER A 92 10.83 -64.02 53.47
CA SER A 92 11.46 -65.01 54.34
C SER A 92 12.76 -65.55 53.72
N VAL A 93 13.83 -65.60 54.53
CA VAL A 93 15.14 -66.13 54.17
C VAL A 93 15.63 -67.14 55.22
N GLY A 94 16.64 -67.95 54.89
CA GLY A 94 17.10 -69.04 55.76
C GLY A 94 17.86 -68.57 57.00
N ASN A 95 18.54 -67.41 56.93
CA ASN A 95 19.40 -66.89 57.99
C ASN A 95 19.81 -65.43 57.72
N LYS A 96 20.59 -64.84 58.65
CA LYS A 96 21.11 -63.47 58.57
C LYS A 96 22.05 -63.22 57.38
N GLU A 97 22.80 -64.21 56.92
CA GLU A 97 23.73 -64.06 55.79
C GLU A 97 22.97 -63.92 54.46
N GLU A 98 21.93 -64.74 54.28
CA GLU A 98 21.01 -64.63 53.14
C GLU A 98 20.27 -63.28 53.12
N ALA A 99 19.81 -62.79 54.27
CA ALA A 99 19.18 -61.46 54.38
C ALA A 99 20.12 -60.34 53.88
N ASN A 100 21.40 -60.39 54.27
CA ASN A 100 22.40 -59.40 53.87
C ASN A 100 22.74 -59.47 52.38
N ASN A 101 22.78 -60.66 51.80
CA ASN A 101 23.04 -60.84 50.36
C ASN A 101 21.88 -60.30 49.51
N ASP A 102 20.64 -60.56 49.94
CA ASP A 102 19.46 -60.01 49.30
C ASP A 102 19.43 -58.47 49.36
N TYR A 103 19.69 -57.87 50.53
CA TYR A 103 19.80 -56.40 50.66
C TYR A 103 20.88 -55.79 49.75
N ASN A 104 22.02 -56.45 49.60
CA ASN A 104 23.05 -56.01 48.66
C ASN A 104 22.57 -56.05 47.21
N HIS A 105 21.80 -57.07 46.84
CA HIS A 105 21.22 -57.18 45.50
C HIS A 105 20.17 -56.09 45.24
N GLN A 106 19.27 -55.84 46.20
CA GLN A 106 18.29 -54.76 46.13
C GLN A 106 18.98 -53.39 45.98
N ALA A 107 20.08 -53.14 46.70
CA ALA A 107 20.87 -51.92 46.58
C ALA A 107 21.45 -51.74 45.16
N GLU A 108 22.01 -52.79 44.56
CA GLU A 108 22.54 -52.75 43.19
C GLU A 108 21.46 -52.46 42.14
N GLU A 109 20.25 -52.99 42.32
CA GLU A 109 19.12 -52.70 41.42
C GLU A 109 18.62 -51.25 41.59
N LEU A 110 18.55 -50.75 42.82
CA LEU A 110 18.21 -49.35 43.09
C LEU A 110 19.23 -48.37 42.50
N ASP A 111 20.53 -48.66 42.57
CA ASP A 111 21.58 -47.82 41.96
C ASP A 111 21.44 -47.73 40.44
N LYS A 112 21.06 -48.83 39.76
CA LYS A 112 20.77 -48.81 38.32
C LYS A 112 19.58 -47.91 37.98
N ILE A 113 18.49 -48.03 38.74
CA ILE A 113 17.30 -47.19 38.56
C ILE A 113 17.64 -45.72 38.80
N THR A 114 18.44 -45.44 39.82
CA THR A 114 18.92 -44.08 40.15
C THR A 114 19.71 -43.47 38.99
N THR A 115 20.62 -44.25 38.39
CA THR A 115 21.41 -43.80 37.23
C THR A 115 20.52 -43.46 36.01
N GLU A 116 19.47 -44.24 35.76
CA GLU A 116 18.52 -43.94 34.69
C GLU A 116 17.63 -42.73 35.02
N GLN A 117 17.25 -42.54 36.28
CA GLN A 117 16.54 -41.34 36.73
C GLN A 117 17.37 -40.07 36.52
N ASP A 118 18.68 -40.11 36.76
CA ASP A 118 19.56 -38.97 36.52
C ASP A 118 19.63 -38.58 35.03
N LYS A 119 19.58 -39.55 34.12
CA LYS A 119 19.47 -39.28 32.68
C LYS A 119 18.15 -38.60 32.34
N ILE A 120 17.03 -39.08 32.91
CA ILE A 120 15.72 -38.44 32.77
C ILE A 120 15.76 -36.99 33.28
N ASN A 121 16.41 -36.74 34.42
CA ASN A 121 16.55 -35.40 34.98
C ASN A 121 17.33 -34.47 34.04
N GLN A 122 18.44 -34.95 33.45
CA GLN A 122 19.23 -34.19 32.47
C GLN A 122 18.42 -33.88 31.19
N GLU A 123 17.71 -34.87 30.66
CA GLU A 123 16.84 -34.68 29.49
C GLU A 123 15.72 -33.69 29.77
N ASN A 124 15.07 -33.78 30.94
CA ASN A 124 14.03 -32.84 31.37
C ASN A 124 14.58 -31.41 31.53
N ALA A 125 15.82 -31.24 32.02
CA ALA A 125 16.47 -29.94 32.08
C ALA A 125 16.67 -29.34 30.68
N GLN A 126 17.07 -30.16 29.70
CA GLN A 126 17.21 -29.74 28.31
C GLN A 126 15.85 -29.39 27.67
N ILE A 127 14.83 -30.23 27.87
CA ILE A 127 13.45 -29.97 27.40
C ILE A 127 12.94 -28.62 27.94
N ASN A 128 13.15 -28.33 29.22
CA ASN A 128 12.76 -27.05 29.81
C ASN A 128 13.45 -25.86 29.14
N LYS A 129 14.76 -25.98 28.88
CA LYS A 129 15.52 -24.94 28.20
C LYS A 129 15.05 -24.72 26.76
N ASP A 130 14.77 -25.80 26.03
CA ASP A 130 14.29 -25.73 24.65
C ASP A 130 12.87 -25.15 24.57
N ASN A 131 11.98 -25.56 25.48
CA ASN A 131 10.64 -25.00 25.60
C ASN A 131 10.68 -23.49 25.92
N GLN A 132 11.58 -23.06 26.80
CA GLN A 132 11.75 -21.64 27.12
C GLN A 132 12.27 -20.85 25.90
N ALA A 133 13.28 -21.35 25.20
CA ALA A 133 13.79 -20.70 23.99
C ALA A 133 12.71 -20.57 22.90
N LEU A 134 11.85 -21.58 22.78
CA LEU A 134 10.72 -21.59 21.85
C LEU A 134 9.66 -20.54 22.21
N GLU A 135 9.36 -20.36 23.50
CA GLU A 135 8.47 -19.30 23.98
C GLU A 135 9.04 -17.90 23.72
N GLU A 136 10.32 -17.68 24.00
CA GLU A 136 10.99 -16.40 23.76
C GLU A 136 11.02 -16.04 22.27
N ALA A 137 11.31 -17.02 21.39
CA ALA A 137 11.29 -16.82 19.94
C ALA A 137 9.88 -16.45 19.44
N GLN A 138 8.84 -17.10 19.96
CA GLN A 138 7.45 -16.80 19.61
C GLN A 138 7.01 -15.40 20.05
N GLN A 139 7.39 -14.98 21.25
CA GLN A 139 7.08 -13.64 21.76
C GLN A 139 7.74 -12.56 20.90
N ASN A 140 9.00 -12.74 20.50
CA ASN A 140 9.71 -11.81 19.62
C ASN A 140 9.06 -11.73 18.23
N ALA A 141 8.66 -12.88 17.66
CA ALA A 141 7.94 -12.92 16.39
C ALA A 141 6.59 -12.19 16.45
N ASN A 142 5.82 -12.39 17.52
CA ASN A 142 4.55 -11.69 17.74
C ASN A 142 4.73 -10.19 17.96
N GLN A 143 5.76 -9.79 18.71
CA GLN A 143 6.05 -8.37 18.91
C GLN A 143 6.36 -7.67 17.58
N ALA A 144 7.13 -8.32 16.69
CA ALA A 144 7.38 -7.81 15.34
C ALA A 144 6.09 -7.70 14.52
N ALA A 145 5.26 -8.74 14.49
CA ALA A 145 3.97 -8.74 13.79
C ALA A 145 3.03 -7.62 14.28
N GLN A 146 2.93 -7.44 15.59
CA GLN A 146 2.12 -6.39 16.20
C GLN A 146 2.65 -4.99 15.87
N ASN A 147 3.96 -4.78 15.90
CA ASN A 147 4.56 -3.51 15.52
C ASN A 147 4.27 -3.18 14.04
N THR A 148 4.45 -4.13 13.13
CA THR A 148 4.12 -3.99 11.70
C THR A 148 2.65 -3.59 11.51
N ASN A 149 1.75 -4.25 12.22
CA ASN A 149 0.31 -3.98 12.13
C ASN A 149 -0.08 -2.61 12.68
N GLN A 150 0.49 -2.22 13.83
CA GLN A 150 0.26 -0.90 14.44
C GLN A 150 0.79 0.24 13.56
N ASN A 151 1.96 0.06 12.95
CA ASN A 151 2.51 1.02 12.00
C ASN A 151 1.63 1.14 10.76
N ALA A 152 1.17 0.02 10.19
CA ALA A 152 0.24 0.02 9.06
C ALA A 152 -1.07 0.76 9.40
N ASP A 153 -1.66 0.53 10.58
CA ASP A 153 -2.86 1.26 11.04
C ASP A 153 -2.61 2.76 11.16
N LYS A 154 -1.49 3.14 11.78
CA LYS A 154 -1.11 4.55 11.93
C LYS A 154 -0.93 5.24 10.58
N TYR A 155 -0.29 4.59 9.61
CA TYR A 155 -0.14 5.14 8.26
C TYR A 155 -1.47 5.26 7.53
N HIS A 156 -2.35 4.27 7.68
CA HIS A 156 -3.70 4.31 7.14
C HIS A 156 -4.50 5.48 7.71
N GLU A 157 -4.48 5.71 9.02
CA GLU A 157 -5.17 6.84 9.65
C GLU A 157 -4.62 8.20 9.18
N GLN A 158 -3.30 8.33 9.03
CA GLN A 158 -2.65 9.59 8.67
C GLN A 158 -2.76 9.95 7.19
N HIS A 159 -2.74 8.94 6.31
CA HIS A 159 -2.56 9.15 4.87
C HIS A 159 -3.67 8.52 4.02
N GLY A 160 -4.57 7.75 4.62
CA GLY A 160 -5.54 6.91 3.94
C GLY A 160 -4.86 5.69 3.30
N GLY A 161 -5.47 5.16 2.23
CA GLY A 161 -4.93 4.02 1.50
C GLY A 161 -5.61 2.70 1.85
N THR A 162 -5.31 1.66 1.07
CA THR A 162 -5.90 0.33 1.25
C THR A 162 -5.00 -0.50 2.14
N VAL A 163 -5.56 -1.13 3.17
CA VAL A 163 -4.85 -2.09 4.01
C VAL A 163 -5.19 -3.50 3.54
N THR A 164 -4.16 -4.34 3.39
CA THR A 164 -4.27 -5.73 2.94
C THR A 164 -3.62 -6.66 3.94
N ASP A 165 -4.15 -7.87 4.10
CA ASP A 165 -3.57 -8.89 4.98
C ASP A 165 -2.61 -9.79 4.19
N THR A 166 -1.38 -9.92 4.70
CA THR A 166 -0.30 -10.77 4.18
C THR A 166 -0.02 -11.87 5.20
N THR A 167 -0.11 -13.13 4.78
CA THR A 167 0.17 -14.25 5.67
C THR A 167 1.67 -14.57 5.68
N ILE A 168 2.29 -14.50 6.86
CA ILE A 168 3.64 -14.98 7.13
C ILE A 168 3.58 -16.40 7.68
N ASP A 169 4.49 -17.24 7.20
CA ASP A 169 4.71 -18.59 7.72
C ASP A 169 5.70 -18.54 8.89
N TYR A 170 5.21 -18.86 10.09
CA TYR A 170 5.99 -18.98 11.32
C TYR A 170 6.27 -20.45 11.70
N GLY A 171 5.93 -21.40 10.81
CA GLY A 171 5.98 -22.83 11.09
C GLY A 171 4.79 -23.35 11.89
N ASP A 172 4.91 -24.58 12.40
CA ASP A 172 3.88 -25.27 13.20
C ASP A 172 4.04 -25.07 14.72
N GLY A 173 4.95 -24.16 15.10
CA GLY A 173 5.23 -23.83 16.49
C GLY A 173 6.20 -24.77 17.20
N THR A 174 6.95 -25.61 16.47
CA THR A 174 7.97 -26.53 17.04
C THR A 174 9.42 -26.06 16.90
N SER A 175 9.67 -24.98 16.16
CA SER A 175 11.01 -24.56 15.71
C SER A 175 11.29 -23.08 16.00
N THR A 176 12.36 -22.79 16.73
CA THR A 176 12.82 -21.41 16.98
C THR A 176 13.27 -20.72 15.69
N ASP A 177 13.86 -21.47 14.76
CA ASP A 177 14.36 -20.92 13.51
C ASP A 177 13.22 -20.43 12.61
N ASP A 178 12.07 -21.09 12.65
CA ASP A 178 10.91 -20.69 11.86
C ASP A 178 10.23 -19.45 12.45
N TYR A 179 10.15 -19.33 13.79
CA TYR A 179 9.76 -18.07 14.43
C TYR A 179 10.71 -16.92 14.07
N HIS A 180 12.03 -17.13 14.10
CA HIS A 180 13.00 -16.10 13.73
C HIS A 180 12.88 -15.67 12.26
N LYS A 181 12.65 -16.61 11.34
CA LYS A 181 12.39 -16.27 9.91
C LYS A 181 11.10 -15.47 9.76
N GLY A 182 10.02 -15.89 10.42
CA GLY A 182 8.75 -15.17 10.38
C GLY A 182 8.86 -13.77 10.99
N GLN A 183 9.63 -13.61 12.07
CA GLN A 183 9.95 -12.30 12.65
C GLN A 183 10.64 -11.39 11.61
N GLN A 184 11.68 -11.89 10.92
CA GLN A 184 12.40 -11.11 9.92
C GLN A 184 11.52 -10.70 8.74
N GLU A 185 10.59 -11.56 8.31
CA GLU A 185 9.66 -11.24 7.24
C GLU A 185 8.65 -10.17 7.69
N ALA A 186 8.18 -10.21 8.94
CA ALA A 186 7.30 -9.17 9.50
C ALA A 186 8.00 -7.80 9.56
N GLU A 187 9.26 -7.77 10.01
CA GLU A 187 10.08 -6.55 10.04
C GLU A 187 10.41 -6.03 8.62
N LYS A 188 10.54 -6.92 7.65
CA LYS A 188 10.72 -6.54 6.24
C LYS A 188 9.47 -5.89 5.67
N ILE A 189 8.29 -6.44 5.94
CA ILE A 189 7.01 -5.85 5.51
C ILE A 189 6.79 -4.47 6.16
N ASP A 190 7.20 -4.28 7.41
CA ASP A 190 7.16 -2.96 8.07
C ASP A 190 8.00 -1.92 7.31
N LYS A 191 9.22 -2.28 6.91
CA LYS A 191 10.10 -1.43 6.08
C LYS A 191 9.52 -1.16 4.69
N GLU A 192 8.85 -2.15 4.10
CA GLU A 192 8.16 -1.98 2.82
C GLU A 192 6.99 -1.00 2.95
N ASN A 193 6.21 -1.06 4.04
CA ASN A 193 5.17 -0.08 4.35
C ASN A 193 5.76 1.33 4.52
N ASP A 194 6.83 1.50 5.30
CA ASP A 194 7.54 2.78 5.45
C ASP A 194 7.96 3.38 4.11
N LYS A 195 8.53 2.54 3.23
CA LYS A 195 8.93 2.95 1.90
C LYS A 195 7.73 3.33 1.04
N ALA A 196 6.65 2.54 1.07
CA ALA A 196 5.44 2.81 0.31
C ALA A 196 4.81 4.16 0.69
N VAL A 197 4.80 4.49 2.00
CA VAL A 197 4.36 5.81 2.47
C VAL A 197 5.25 6.93 1.94
N THR A 198 6.57 6.75 2.00
CA THR A 198 7.53 7.75 1.50
C THR A 198 7.35 8.01 0.01
N ASP A 199 7.23 6.95 -0.79
CA ASP A 199 7.01 7.06 -2.23
C ASP A 199 5.66 7.73 -2.53
N TYR A 200 4.59 7.33 -1.82
CA TYR A 200 3.26 7.93 -1.94
C TYR A 200 3.26 9.43 -1.64
N LEU A 201 3.93 9.87 -0.57
CA LEU A 201 3.98 11.29 -0.21
C LEU A 201 4.71 12.12 -1.28
N ASN A 202 5.79 11.58 -1.86
CA ASN A 202 6.50 12.23 -2.96
C ASN A 202 5.63 12.35 -4.22
N GLU A 203 4.93 11.27 -4.60
CA GLU A 203 4.02 11.29 -5.77
C GLU A 203 2.80 12.17 -5.53
N LYS A 204 2.23 12.16 -4.31
CA LYS A 204 1.14 13.07 -3.91
C LYS A 204 1.54 14.53 -4.04
N ALA A 205 2.75 14.90 -3.61
CA ALA A 205 3.25 16.27 -3.76
C ALA A 205 3.38 16.68 -5.24
N LYS A 206 3.89 15.80 -6.10
CA LYS A 206 3.95 16.04 -7.56
C LYS A 206 2.55 16.20 -8.16
N TYR A 207 1.62 15.31 -7.79
CA TYR A 207 0.22 15.36 -8.21
C TYR A 207 -0.43 16.69 -7.80
N GLU A 208 -0.30 17.11 -6.55
CA GLU A 208 -0.87 18.37 -6.05
C GLU A 208 -0.34 19.59 -6.80
N ALA A 209 0.97 19.63 -7.10
CA ALA A 209 1.57 20.70 -7.89
C ALA A 209 1.03 20.75 -9.33
N ILE A 210 0.81 19.58 -9.95
CA ILE A 210 0.19 19.49 -11.29
C ILE A 210 -1.26 20.00 -11.24
N VAL A 211 -2.05 19.59 -10.24
CA VAL A 211 -3.45 20.02 -10.09
C VAL A 211 -3.55 21.54 -9.93
N GLU A 212 -2.73 22.14 -9.08
CA GLU A 212 -2.73 23.59 -8.86
C GLU A 212 -2.47 24.36 -10.17
N GLN A 213 -1.42 23.96 -10.89
CA GLN A 213 -1.04 24.60 -12.16
C GLN A 213 -2.03 24.33 -13.30
N ALA A 214 -2.59 23.12 -13.37
CA ALA A 214 -3.64 22.77 -14.33
C ALA A 214 -4.90 23.62 -14.11
N ASN A 215 -5.29 23.85 -12.85
CA ASN A 215 -6.39 24.74 -12.50
C ASN A 215 -6.10 26.19 -12.90
N ALA A 216 -4.90 26.70 -12.64
CA ALA A 216 -4.48 28.03 -13.05
C ALA A 216 -4.54 28.21 -14.58
N LEU A 217 -3.99 27.24 -15.34
CA LEU A 217 -4.06 27.20 -16.80
C LEU A 217 -5.51 27.19 -17.31
N ASN A 218 -6.35 26.32 -16.77
CA ASN A 218 -7.76 26.21 -17.17
C ASN A 218 -8.57 27.48 -16.88
N ASN A 219 -8.28 28.16 -15.77
CA ASN A 219 -8.88 29.45 -15.44
C ASN A 219 -8.43 30.54 -16.43
N ALA A 220 -7.14 30.57 -16.77
CA ALA A 220 -6.60 31.50 -17.77
C ALA A 220 -7.23 31.26 -19.16
N ILE A 221 -7.38 29.99 -19.57
CA ILE A 221 -8.07 29.60 -20.82
C ILE A 221 -9.52 30.09 -20.80
N SER A 222 -10.25 29.91 -19.70
CA SER A 222 -11.65 30.35 -19.61
C SER A 222 -11.77 31.87 -19.74
N LYS A 223 -10.81 32.63 -19.20
CA LYS A 223 -10.74 34.09 -19.38
C LYS A 223 -10.41 34.47 -20.83
N ALA A 224 -9.44 33.78 -21.44
CA ALA A 224 -9.05 34.00 -22.83
C ALA A 224 -10.17 33.64 -23.81
N GLU A 225 -10.92 32.58 -23.55
CA GLU A 225 -12.10 32.17 -24.32
C GLU A 225 -13.13 33.30 -24.36
N ASN A 226 -13.46 33.89 -23.22
CA ASN A 226 -14.40 35.00 -23.16
C ASN A 226 -13.90 36.24 -23.93
N ASP A 227 -12.62 36.60 -23.78
CA ASP A 227 -12.01 37.72 -24.51
C ASP A 227 -12.03 37.49 -26.03
N LEU A 228 -11.59 36.32 -26.51
CA LEU A 228 -11.56 35.96 -27.92
C LEU A 228 -12.98 35.89 -28.51
N THR A 229 -13.94 35.29 -27.80
CA THR A 229 -15.33 35.20 -28.25
C THR A 229 -15.96 36.58 -28.38
N SER A 230 -15.66 37.51 -27.45
CA SER A 230 -16.14 38.89 -27.52
C SER A 230 -15.61 39.66 -28.75
N LYS A 231 -14.49 39.18 -29.31
CA LYS A 231 -13.86 39.70 -30.53
C LYS A 231 -14.29 38.96 -31.81
N GLY A 232 -15.25 38.04 -31.72
CA GLY A 232 -15.77 37.27 -32.86
C GLY A 232 -14.88 36.12 -33.30
N VAL A 233 -13.95 35.65 -32.45
CA VAL A 233 -13.13 34.47 -32.71
C VAL A 233 -13.87 33.20 -32.29
N THR A 234 -13.89 32.18 -33.16
CA THR A 234 -14.41 30.85 -32.82
C THR A 234 -13.36 30.08 -32.01
N VAL A 235 -13.68 29.75 -30.75
CA VAL A 235 -12.75 29.05 -29.85
C VAL A 235 -13.06 27.53 -29.81
N ILE A 236 -12.08 26.72 -30.18
CA ILE A 236 -12.14 25.25 -30.12
C ILE A 236 -11.40 24.79 -28.86
N LYS A 237 -12.04 23.96 -28.03
CA LYS A 237 -11.45 23.46 -26.78
C LYS A 237 -11.12 21.98 -26.89
N VAL A 238 -9.88 21.64 -26.54
CA VAL A 238 -9.41 20.25 -26.47
C VAL A 238 -8.96 19.96 -25.05
N ASN A 239 -9.26 18.77 -24.54
CA ASN A 239 -8.78 18.34 -23.22
C ASN A 239 -7.57 17.40 -23.40
N LYS A 240 -6.51 17.64 -22.62
CA LYS A 240 -5.33 16.78 -22.57
C LYS A 240 -5.00 16.42 -21.13
N VAL A 241 -4.79 15.14 -20.84
CA VAL A 241 -4.27 14.69 -19.54
C VAL A 241 -2.78 15.04 -19.47
N VAL A 242 -2.34 15.59 -18.34
CA VAL A 242 -0.95 15.98 -18.08
C VAL A 242 -0.38 15.18 -16.92
N HIS A 243 0.87 14.74 -17.05
CA HIS A 243 1.60 13.94 -16.07
C HIS A 243 2.82 14.69 -15.49
N SER A 244 3.10 15.91 -15.97
CA SER A 244 4.22 16.71 -15.46
C SER A 244 3.99 18.22 -15.55
N LEU A 245 4.73 18.97 -14.73
CA LEU A 245 4.76 20.43 -14.79
C LEU A 245 5.34 20.96 -16.12
N GLU A 246 6.24 20.21 -16.74
CA GLU A 246 6.83 20.60 -18.03
C GLU A 246 5.80 20.52 -19.16
N GLU A 247 4.93 19.49 -19.17
CA GLU A 247 3.82 19.42 -20.11
C GLU A 247 2.83 20.59 -19.94
N LEU A 248 2.54 20.98 -18.69
CA LEU A 248 1.70 22.15 -18.42
C LEU A 248 2.31 23.46 -18.94
N LYS A 249 3.63 23.62 -18.78
CA LYS A 249 4.36 24.78 -19.30
C LYS A 249 4.32 24.83 -20.83
N GLN A 250 4.42 23.68 -21.48
CA GLN A 250 4.27 23.58 -22.94
C GLN A 250 2.84 23.93 -23.39
N LEU A 251 1.81 23.45 -22.69
CA LEU A 251 0.42 23.81 -22.98
C LEU A 251 0.14 25.31 -22.77
N LEU A 252 0.72 25.92 -21.74
CA LEU A 252 0.64 27.36 -21.53
C LEU A 252 1.21 28.11 -22.73
N ALA A 253 2.43 27.78 -23.15
CA ALA A 253 3.09 28.41 -24.29
C ALA A 253 2.31 28.20 -25.61
N GLN A 254 1.75 27.00 -25.82
CA GLN A 254 0.90 26.70 -26.97
C GLN A 254 -0.36 27.59 -26.97
N ASN A 255 -1.05 27.70 -25.84
CA ASN A 255 -2.25 28.52 -25.72
C ASN A 255 -1.94 30.01 -25.90
N GLU A 256 -0.85 30.51 -25.31
CA GLU A 256 -0.40 31.90 -25.50
C GLU A 256 -0.12 32.21 -26.98
N ALA A 257 0.55 31.30 -27.69
CA ALA A 257 0.81 31.44 -29.12
C ALA A 257 -0.49 31.44 -29.95
N ALA A 258 -1.44 30.56 -29.63
CA ALA A 258 -2.75 30.51 -30.28
C ALA A 258 -3.54 31.81 -30.06
N ILE A 259 -3.59 32.31 -28.83
CA ILE A 259 -4.25 33.58 -28.46
C ILE A 259 -3.60 34.76 -29.19
N ALA A 260 -2.27 34.82 -29.25
CA ALA A 260 -1.54 35.89 -29.93
C ALA A 260 -1.80 35.87 -31.45
N SER A 261 -1.81 34.68 -32.06
CA SER A 261 -2.13 34.50 -33.48
C SER A 261 -3.55 34.96 -33.81
N ALA A 262 -4.54 34.54 -33.01
CA ALA A 262 -5.94 34.94 -33.20
C ALA A 262 -6.15 36.45 -33.05
N ASN A 263 -5.57 37.07 -32.00
CA ASN A 263 -5.65 38.53 -31.82
C ASN A 263 -5.00 39.31 -32.98
N LYS A 264 -3.88 38.81 -33.54
CA LYS A 264 -3.25 39.40 -34.71
C LYS A 264 -4.17 39.36 -35.94
N GLN A 265 -4.85 38.23 -36.17
CA GLN A 265 -5.81 38.09 -37.27
C GLN A 265 -7.02 39.01 -37.10
N VAL A 266 -7.58 39.11 -35.88
CA VAL A 266 -8.67 40.05 -35.57
C VAL A 266 -8.25 41.50 -35.87
N THR A 267 -7.04 41.88 -35.45
CA THR A 267 -6.52 43.24 -35.68
C THR A 267 -6.42 43.55 -37.17
N LEU A 268 -5.91 42.60 -37.97
CA LEU A 268 -5.83 42.73 -39.42
C LEU A 268 -7.23 42.84 -40.05
N GLN A 269 -8.20 42.03 -39.62
CA GLN A 269 -9.56 42.08 -40.15
C GLN A 269 -10.25 43.43 -39.86
N LEU A 270 -10.03 44.00 -38.67
CA LEU A 270 -10.53 45.33 -38.32
C LEU A 270 -9.92 46.42 -39.20
N ALA A 271 -8.61 46.34 -39.49
CA ALA A 271 -7.92 47.29 -40.36
C ALA A 271 -8.44 47.22 -41.81
N ILE A 272 -8.63 46.01 -42.35
CA ILE A 272 -9.22 45.78 -43.68
C ILE A 272 -10.65 46.35 -43.74
N MET A 273 -11.48 46.07 -42.74
CA MET A 273 -12.86 46.56 -42.69
C MET A 273 -12.91 48.09 -42.64
N LYS A 274 -12.02 48.72 -41.86
CA LYS A 274 -11.91 50.18 -41.83
C LYS A 274 -11.51 50.75 -43.20
N ALA A 275 -10.49 50.18 -43.83
CA ALA A 275 -10.03 50.64 -45.14
C ALA A 275 -11.12 50.48 -46.22
N TYR A 276 -11.88 49.37 -46.19
CA TYR A 276 -13.04 49.18 -47.05
C TYR A 276 -14.11 50.27 -46.85
N ASN A 277 -14.47 50.58 -45.60
CA ASN A 277 -15.48 51.62 -45.32
C ASN A 277 -15.01 52.98 -45.83
N ASP A 278 -13.76 53.36 -45.56
CA ASP A 278 -13.19 54.63 -46.04
C ASP A 278 -13.19 54.68 -47.59
N ALA A 279 -12.89 53.57 -48.27
CA ALA A 279 -12.93 53.44 -49.72
C ALA A 279 -14.36 53.52 -50.28
N ASN A 280 -15.32 52.89 -49.62
CA ASN A 280 -16.73 52.93 -49.99
C ASN A 280 -17.30 54.34 -49.81
N ASP A 281 -16.94 55.06 -48.75
CA ASP A 281 -17.36 56.45 -48.54
C ASP A 281 -16.85 57.37 -49.65
N ALA A 282 -15.58 57.22 -50.07
CA ALA A 282 -15.02 57.95 -51.21
C ALA A 282 -15.77 57.61 -52.52
N TYR A 283 -16.09 56.34 -52.75
CA TYR A 283 -16.90 55.90 -53.89
C TYR A 283 -18.28 56.55 -53.92
N GLN A 284 -18.99 56.57 -52.78
CA GLN A 284 -20.30 57.23 -52.69
C GLN A 284 -20.21 58.73 -52.96
N ASN A 285 -19.15 59.40 -52.48
CA ASN A 285 -18.90 60.81 -52.76
C ASN A 285 -18.73 61.08 -54.26
N LEU A 286 -17.89 60.29 -54.94
CA LEU A 286 -17.68 60.41 -56.39
C LEU A 286 -18.99 60.18 -57.16
N ASN A 287 -19.74 59.13 -56.83
CA ASN A 287 -21.02 58.86 -57.47
C ASN A 287 -22.03 59.99 -57.29
N GLN A 288 -22.10 60.56 -56.08
CA GLN A 288 -22.98 61.69 -55.80
C GLN A 288 -22.57 62.91 -56.63
N GLN A 289 -21.27 63.24 -56.68
CA GLN A 289 -20.74 64.33 -57.51
C GLN A 289 -21.11 64.16 -58.98
N VAL A 290 -20.93 62.96 -59.55
CA VAL A 290 -21.27 62.66 -60.94
C VAL A 290 -22.77 62.75 -61.18
N SER A 291 -23.59 62.17 -60.28
CA SER A 291 -25.05 62.20 -60.37
C SER A 291 -25.61 63.61 -60.33
N ASP A 292 -25.12 64.43 -59.39
CA ASP A 292 -25.53 65.83 -59.26
C ASP A 292 -25.14 66.65 -60.49
N ALA A 293 -23.94 66.43 -61.03
CA ALA A 293 -23.47 67.12 -62.22
C ALA A 293 -24.34 66.80 -63.44
N VAL A 294 -24.65 65.51 -63.68
CA VAL A 294 -25.48 65.06 -64.80
C VAL A 294 -26.93 65.56 -64.68
N THR A 295 -27.48 65.63 -63.46
CA THR A 295 -28.89 65.98 -63.25
C THR A 295 -29.15 67.49 -63.29
N ASN A 296 -28.23 68.31 -62.76
CA ASN A 296 -28.53 69.70 -62.41
C ASN A 296 -27.98 70.75 -63.39
N HIS A 297 -27.23 70.39 -64.44
CA HIS A 297 -26.59 71.36 -65.33
C HIS A 297 -27.07 71.26 -66.79
N GLY A 298 -27.43 72.42 -67.38
CA GLY A 298 -28.09 72.54 -68.69
C GLY A 298 -27.18 72.51 -69.93
N GLY A 299 -26.21 71.60 -69.99
CA GLY A 299 -25.39 71.31 -71.19
C GLY A 299 -25.14 69.80 -71.33
N SER A 300 -24.18 69.36 -72.15
CA SER A 300 -23.96 67.92 -72.38
C SER A 300 -22.81 67.36 -71.53
N ILE A 301 -23.15 66.73 -70.41
CA ILE A 301 -22.20 66.00 -69.55
C ILE A 301 -22.29 64.50 -69.86
N SER A 302 -21.14 63.90 -70.17
CA SER A 302 -20.98 62.45 -70.35
C SER A 302 -20.19 61.86 -69.19
N VAL A 303 -20.32 60.55 -68.98
CA VAL A 303 -19.64 59.83 -67.89
C VAL A 303 -18.84 58.67 -68.47
N ASP A 304 -17.53 58.71 -68.26
CA ASP A 304 -16.62 57.62 -68.58
C ASP A 304 -16.35 56.77 -67.34
N LYS A 305 -16.25 55.46 -67.53
CA LYS A 305 -16.00 54.52 -66.46
C LYS A 305 -14.53 54.12 -66.44
N VAL A 306 -13.82 54.48 -65.39
CA VAL A 306 -12.41 54.15 -65.17
C VAL A 306 -12.33 52.79 -64.46
N GLU A 307 -11.53 51.88 -64.99
CA GLU A 307 -11.27 50.59 -64.36
C GLU A 307 -10.09 50.70 -63.39
N ILE A 308 -10.37 50.40 -62.12
CA ILE A 308 -9.39 50.40 -61.02
C ILE A 308 -9.56 49.13 -60.18
N ASN A 309 -8.53 48.73 -59.44
CA ASN A 309 -8.59 47.57 -58.54
C ASN A 309 -9.60 47.82 -57.42
N THR A 310 -10.69 47.04 -57.38
CA THR A 310 -11.78 47.19 -56.40
C THR A 310 -11.46 46.62 -55.01
N GLY A 311 -10.26 46.09 -54.82
CA GLY A 311 -9.61 45.73 -53.57
C GLY A 311 -10.06 44.44 -52.89
N GLN A 312 -9.11 43.76 -52.23
CA GLN A 312 -9.33 42.58 -51.39
C GLN A 312 -8.45 42.56 -50.12
N SER A 313 -7.57 43.56 -49.96
CA SER A 313 -6.68 43.73 -48.82
C SER A 313 -6.69 45.20 -48.33
N GLU A 314 -6.13 45.45 -47.15
CA GLU A 314 -6.04 46.80 -46.58
C GLU A 314 -5.35 47.78 -47.54
N SER A 315 -4.22 47.38 -48.15
CA SER A 315 -3.50 48.21 -49.10
C SER A 315 -4.31 48.50 -50.35
N ASP A 316 -5.02 47.50 -50.89
CA ASP A 316 -5.81 47.73 -52.09
C ASP A 316 -6.93 48.74 -51.86
N TYR A 317 -7.58 48.73 -50.69
CA TYR A 317 -8.62 49.69 -50.37
C TYR A 317 -8.07 51.10 -50.16
N GLN A 318 -6.88 51.24 -49.56
CA GLN A 318 -6.21 52.54 -49.45
C GLN A 318 -5.83 53.10 -50.84
N ASP A 319 -5.31 52.26 -51.72
CA ASP A 319 -4.97 52.65 -53.09
C ASP A 319 -6.22 53.00 -53.92
N TYR A 320 -7.30 52.22 -53.77
CA TYR A 320 -8.60 52.53 -54.38
C TYR A 320 -9.11 53.88 -53.91
N LYS A 321 -9.12 54.14 -52.61
CA LYS A 321 -9.55 55.41 -52.02
C LYS A 321 -8.75 56.58 -52.61
N ALA A 322 -7.42 56.49 -52.58
CA ALA A 322 -6.55 57.55 -53.09
C ALA A 322 -6.83 57.85 -54.58
N THR A 323 -7.04 56.79 -55.37
CA THR A 323 -7.39 56.93 -56.79
C THR A 323 -8.76 57.59 -56.99
N VAL A 324 -9.76 57.22 -56.17
CA VAL A 324 -11.09 57.83 -56.23
C VAL A 324 -11.07 59.30 -55.81
N GLU A 325 -10.31 59.65 -54.76
CA GLU A 325 -10.14 61.05 -54.33
C GLU A 325 -9.50 61.92 -55.41
N ASP A 326 -8.52 61.38 -56.15
CA ASP A 326 -7.93 62.06 -57.32
C ASP A 326 -8.96 62.27 -58.43
N LEU A 327 -9.79 61.25 -58.73
CA LEU A 327 -10.87 61.38 -59.72
C LEU A 327 -11.95 62.40 -59.30
N ILE A 328 -12.28 62.50 -58.01
CA ILE A 328 -13.19 63.53 -57.48
C ILE A 328 -12.61 64.93 -57.77
N ALA A 329 -11.32 65.12 -57.52
CA ALA A 329 -10.64 66.39 -57.77
C ALA A 329 -10.60 66.73 -59.27
N GLN A 330 -10.27 65.76 -60.13
CA GLN A 330 -10.29 65.93 -61.58
C GLN A 330 -11.70 66.30 -62.10
N ASN A 331 -12.73 65.61 -61.63
CA ASN A 331 -14.11 65.90 -61.98
C ASN A 331 -14.54 67.29 -61.52
N GLN A 332 -14.16 67.69 -60.31
CA GLN A 332 -14.46 69.02 -59.79
C GLN A 332 -13.86 70.11 -60.67
N GLN A 333 -12.61 69.94 -61.12
CA GLN A 333 -11.97 70.88 -62.03
C GLN A 333 -12.70 70.93 -63.38
N LYS A 334 -12.93 69.77 -64.01
CA LYS A 334 -13.65 69.69 -65.29
C LYS A 334 -15.05 70.32 -65.21
N LEU A 335 -15.74 70.13 -64.10
CA LEU A 335 -17.07 70.70 -63.89
C LEU A 335 -17.00 72.23 -63.76
N GLN A 336 -16.01 72.79 -63.07
CA GLN A 336 -15.81 74.24 -62.99
C GLN A 336 -15.57 74.85 -64.38
N GLU A 337 -14.68 74.25 -65.18
CA GLU A 337 -14.40 74.70 -66.55
C GLU A 337 -15.64 74.61 -67.45
N PHE A 338 -16.44 73.54 -67.32
CA PHE A 338 -17.70 73.37 -68.04
C PHE A 338 -18.72 74.45 -67.67
N LEU A 339 -18.91 74.72 -66.38
CA LEU A 339 -19.87 75.72 -65.90
C LEU A 339 -19.49 77.12 -66.38
N GLN A 340 -18.20 77.45 -66.41
CA GLN A 340 -17.73 78.72 -66.96
C GLN A 340 -18.09 78.85 -68.45
N LYS A 341 -17.77 77.84 -69.27
CA LYS A 341 -18.10 77.83 -70.70
C LYS A 341 -19.61 77.86 -70.96
N LEU A 342 -20.41 77.25 -70.08
CA LEU A 342 -21.86 77.28 -70.19
C LEU A 342 -22.42 78.69 -69.96
N GLU A 343 -21.88 79.43 -69.00
CA GLU A 343 -22.27 80.83 -68.80
C GLU A 343 -21.80 81.73 -69.96
N GLU A 344 -20.61 81.51 -70.51
CA GLU A 344 -20.14 82.20 -71.72
C GLU A 344 -21.06 81.91 -72.93
N PHE A 345 -21.45 80.64 -73.14
CA PHE A 345 -22.39 80.24 -74.18
C PHE A 345 -23.75 80.95 -74.07
N LYS A 346 -24.30 81.10 -72.86
CA LYS A 346 -25.59 81.77 -72.64
C LYS A 346 -25.53 83.28 -72.87
N THR A 347 -24.40 83.91 -72.55
CA THR A 347 -24.28 85.38 -72.46
C THR A 347 -23.60 86.03 -73.67
N SER A 348 -22.84 85.27 -74.47
CA SER A 348 -22.14 85.78 -75.65
C SER A 348 -23.10 86.24 -76.75
N SER A 349 -22.98 87.50 -77.17
CA SER A 349 -23.69 88.10 -78.31
C SER A 349 -22.77 88.42 -79.50
N GLN A 350 -21.53 87.92 -79.48
CA GLN A 350 -20.57 88.19 -80.55
C GLN A 350 -20.87 87.36 -81.80
N VAL A 351 -20.82 88.00 -82.97
CA VAL A 351 -20.99 87.34 -84.27
C VAL A 351 -19.75 87.58 -85.12
N ASN A 352 -19.41 86.59 -85.93
CA ASN A 352 -18.44 86.79 -87.01
C ASN A 352 -19.20 87.40 -88.20
N VAL A 353 -18.68 88.49 -88.77
CA VAL A 353 -19.29 89.19 -89.90
C VAL A 353 -18.46 88.98 -91.15
N SER A 354 -19.05 88.29 -92.12
CA SER A 354 -18.49 88.15 -93.46
C SER A 354 -19.17 89.15 -94.39
N THR A 355 -18.39 89.75 -95.28
CA THR A 355 -18.85 90.81 -96.18
C THR A 355 -18.36 90.53 -97.58
N SER A 356 -19.20 90.84 -98.56
CA SER A 356 -18.85 90.72 -99.96
C SER A 356 -19.65 91.74 -100.77
N VAL A 357 -19.21 91.96 -102.01
CA VAL A 357 -19.99 92.72 -102.99
C VAL A 357 -20.17 91.87 -104.24
N ALA A 358 -21.32 92.01 -104.89
CA ALA A 358 -21.55 91.48 -106.22
C ALA A 358 -21.68 92.65 -107.17
N THR A 359 -20.93 92.65 -108.28
CA THR A 359 -21.06 93.68 -109.32
C THR A 359 -21.26 93.06 -110.69
N GLN A 360 -22.00 93.75 -111.55
CA GLN A 360 -22.21 93.38 -112.94
C GLN A 360 -21.63 94.48 -113.83
N ASN A 361 -20.55 94.15 -114.51
CA ASN A 361 -19.86 95.03 -115.46
C ASN A 361 -20.34 94.74 -116.89
N VAL A 362 -20.12 95.68 -117.80
CA VAL A 362 -20.43 95.53 -119.22
C VAL A 362 -19.15 95.72 -120.03
N ASP A 363 -18.73 94.68 -120.76
CA ASP A 363 -17.59 94.71 -121.69
C ASP A 363 -18.11 94.96 -123.12
N ASN A 364 -17.56 95.97 -123.80
CA ASN A 364 -17.91 96.27 -125.18
C ASN A 364 -16.69 96.66 -126.03
N LEU A 365 -16.24 95.68 -126.84
CA LEU A 365 -15.12 95.77 -127.79
C LEU A 365 -15.14 96.96 -128.77
N THR A 366 -16.29 97.58 -129.02
CA THR A 366 -16.41 98.67 -129.99
C THR A 366 -16.40 100.05 -129.35
N TYR A 367 -16.83 100.16 -128.08
CA TYR A 367 -17.17 101.44 -127.45
C TYR A 367 -16.61 101.60 -126.02
N GLY A 368 -15.84 100.61 -125.56
CA GLY A 368 -15.23 100.57 -124.23
C GLY A 368 -16.12 99.93 -123.18
N ASP A 369 -15.50 99.50 -122.09
CA ASP A 369 -16.17 98.79 -121.00
C ASP A 369 -16.71 99.77 -119.94
N SER A 370 -17.65 99.31 -119.11
CA SER A 370 -18.11 100.01 -117.90
C SER A 370 -18.09 99.06 -116.70
N PHE A 371 -17.61 99.57 -115.57
CA PHE A 371 -17.31 98.80 -114.38
C PHE A 371 -17.90 99.43 -113.12
N MET A 372 -18.41 98.58 -112.24
CA MET A 372 -18.70 98.92 -110.85
C MET A 372 -17.82 98.09 -109.91
N SER A 373 -17.34 98.76 -108.87
CA SER A 373 -16.62 98.17 -107.75
C SER A 373 -17.26 98.61 -106.44
N GLY A 374 -17.14 97.77 -105.41
CA GLY A 374 -17.66 98.09 -104.09
C GLY A 374 -16.85 97.43 -102.99
N VAL A 375 -16.97 97.98 -101.80
CA VAL A 375 -16.51 97.38 -100.55
C VAL A 375 -17.56 97.61 -99.49
N ILE A 376 -17.83 96.60 -98.68
CA ILE A 376 -18.51 96.73 -97.39
C ILE A 376 -17.62 96.10 -96.32
N ASN A 377 -17.44 96.77 -95.20
CA ASN A 377 -16.65 96.32 -94.07
C ASN A 377 -17.53 95.66 -93.01
N ALA A 378 -16.94 94.84 -92.15
CA ALA A 378 -17.64 94.18 -91.04
C ALA A 378 -18.37 95.17 -90.12
N ASP A 379 -17.85 96.39 -89.94
CA ASP A 379 -18.51 97.44 -89.15
C ASP A 379 -19.73 98.07 -89.84
N GLY A 380 -20.04 97.63 -91.07
CA GLY A 380 -21.15 98.05 -91.90
C GLY A 380 -20.84 99.19 -92.87
N THR A 381 -19.68 99.83 -92.79
CA THR A 381 -19.33 100.94 -93.72
C THR A 381 -19.16 100.41 -95.14
N PHE A 382 -19.71 101.11 -96.13
CA PHE A 382 -19.60 100.72 -97.54
C PHE A 382 -19.29 101.90 -98.45
N THR A 383 -18.63 101.58 -99.56
CA THR A 383 -18.33 102.48 -100.66
C THR A 383 -18.52 101.73 -101.97
N PHE A 384 -19.27 102.30 -102.91
CA PHE A 384 -19.36 101.81 -104.28
C PHE A 384 -18.86 102.88 -105.24
N THR A 385 -18.10 102.48 -106.23
CA THR A 385 -17.57 103.34 -107.28
C THR A 385 -17.89 102.75 -108.62
N HIS A 386 -18.34 103.55 -109.56
CA HIS A 386 -18.58 103.14 -110.93
C HIS A 386 -18.03 104.18 -111.89
N ASP A 387 -17.62 103.73 -113.07
CA ASP A 387 -17.30 104.63 -114.16
C ASP A 387 -18.54 104.97 -114.99
N MET A 388 -18.39 105.95 -115.87
CA MET A 388 -19.39 106.28 -116.89
C MET A 388 -18.79 106.15 -118.28
N ASN A 389 -19.57 105.59 -119.19
CA ASN A 389 -19.15 105.37 -120.56
C ASN A 389 -20.22 105.84 -121.57
N ASP A 390 -19.85 106.82 -122.39
CA ASP A 390 -20.69 107.40 -123.44
C ASP A 390 -20.47 106.78 -124.84
N GLY A 391 -19.59 105.78 -124.90
CA GLY A 391 -19.19 105.06 -126.10
C GLY A 391 -17.89 105.55 -126.76
N ASP A 392 -17.29 106.63 -126.26
CA ASP A 392 -16.02 107.18 -126.76
C ASP A 392 -14.83 106.94 -125.80
N ASN A 393 -15.03 106.17 -124.73
CA ASN A 393 -14.05 106.02 -123.64
C ASN A 393 -12.68 105.52 -124.12
N SER A 394 -12.62 104.73 -125.20
CA SER A 394 -11.36 104.22 -125.77
C SER A 394 -10.48 105.31 -126.42
N VAL A 395 -11.07 106.43 -126.83
CA VAL A 395 -10.36 107.53 -127.51
C VAL A 395 -10.25 108.77 -126.61
N ALA A 396 -11.30 109.06 -125.83
CA ALA A 396 -11.39 110.26 -125.00
C ALA A 396 -11.14 110.01 -123.50
N GLY A 397 -11.01 108.75 -123.08
CA GLY A 397 -10.93 108.36 -121.66
C GLY A 397 -12.31 108.27 -121.00
N ILE A 398 -12.33 107.81 -119.74
CA ILE A 398 -13.56 107.62 -118.96
C ILE A 398 -14.33 108.94 -118.83
N LEU A 399 -15.64 108.94 -119.12
CA LEU A 399 -16.49 110.15 -119.04
C LEU A 399 -16.47 110.77 -117.63
N GLY A 400 -16.64 109.92 -116.63
CA GLY A 400 -16.62 110.33 -115.24
C GLY A 400 -16.72 109.13 -114.31
N THR A 401 -16.70 109.41 -113.01
CA THR A 401 -16.75 108.38 -111.97
C THR A 401 -17.74 108.78 -110.89
N GLY A 402 -18.69 107.91 -110.60
CA GLY A 402 -19.62 108.04 -109.48
C GLY A 402 -19.12 107.28 -108.25
N THR A 403 -19.36 107.82 -107.06
CA THR A 403 -18.97 107.21 -105.78
C THR A 403 -20.09 107.40 -104.77
N LEU A 404 -20.67 106.29 -104.30
CA LEU A 404 -21.66 106.23 -103.23
C LEU A 404 -21.02 105.75 -101.94
N THR A 405 -21.25 106.45 -100.83
CA THR A 405 -20.77 106.04 -99.51
C THR A 405 -21.91 105.94 -98.50
N GLY A 406 -21.78 105.02 -97.54
CA GLY A 406 -22.76 104.82 -96.48
C GLY A 406 -22.34 103.82 -95.42
N LYS A 407 -23.28 103.46 -94.54
CA LYS A 407 -23.08 102.47 -93.48
C LYS A 407 -24.35 101.69 -93.16
N LEU A 408 -24.25 100.37 -93.10
CA LEU A 408 -25.23 99.50 -92.48
C LEU A 408 -25.07 99.53 -90.95
N ASN A 409 -26.11 99.88 -90.22
CA ASN A 409 -26.13 99.82 -88.75
C ASN A 409 -26.83 98.55 -88.29
N TYR A 410 -26.15 97.74 -87.48
CA TYR A 410 -26.71 96.55 -86.86
C TYR A 410 -26.31 96.41 -85.40
N THR A 411 -27.06 95.59 -84.65
CA THR A 411 -26.81 95.29 -83.22
C THR A 411 -27.00 93.80 -82.96
N THR A 412 -26.37 93.28 -81.91
CA THR A 412 -26.46 91.87 -81.52
C THR A 412 -26.84 91.70 -80.05
N VAL A 413 -27.67 90.70 -79.76
CA VAL A 413 -28.13 90.37 -78.40
C VAL A 413 -28.10 88.86 -78.20
N ALA A 414 -27.57 88.41 -77.05
CA ALA A 414 -27.61 87.00 -76.65
C ALA A 414 -28.99 86.65 -76.07
N ASN A 415 -29.55 85.51 -76.47
CA ASN A 415 -30.90 85.12 -76.04
C ASN A 415 -30.91 84.21 -74.78
N GLY A 416 -29.75 83.82 -74.26
CA GLY A 416 -29.65 82.95 -73.08
C GLY A 416 -29.66 81.44 -73.37
N ASP A 417 -30.01 81.02 -74.59
CA ASP A 417 -29.98 79.62 -75.05
C ASP A 417 -28.82 79.32 -76.03
N GLY A 418 -27.90 80.28 -76.17
CA GLY A 418 -26.77 80.24 -77.10
C GLY A 418 -27.07 80.79 -78.50
N SER A 419 -28.33 81.06 -78.83
CA SER A 419 -28.67 81.80 -80.04
C SER A 419 -28.40 83.30 -79.87
N ILE A 420 -28.07 83.95 -80.99
CA ILE A 420 -27.82 85.39 -81.04
C ILE A 420 -28.84 86.01 -81.99
N THR A 421 -29.44 87.12 -81.56
CA THR A 421 -30.31 87.92 -82.41
C THR A 421 -29.52 89.08 -83.00
N VAL A 422 -29.40 89.12 -84.33
CA VAL A 422 -28.83 90.24 -85.10
C VAL A 422 -29.97 91.09 -85.64
N LYS A 423 -29.96 92.39 -85.32
CA LYS A 423 -30.92 93.35 -85.85
C LYS A 423 -30.22 94.30 -86.80
N LEU A 424 -30.58 94.25 -88.09
CA LEU A 424 -30.23 95.28 -89.07
C LEU A 424 -31.15 96.47 -88.85
N SER A 425 -30.62 97.50 -88.21
CA SER A 425 -31.37 98.66 -87.75
C SER A 425 -31.68 99.61 -88.90
N SER A 426 -30.64 100.07 -89.62
CA SER A 426 -30.79 101.08 -90.67
C SER A 426 -29.61 101.08 -91.65
N ILE A 427 -29.76 101.80 -92.76
CA ILE A 427 -28.68 102.22 -93.65
C ILE A 427 -28.55 103.73 -93.53
N ASP A 428 -27.36 104.23 -93.21
CA ASP A 428 -27.01 105.62 -93.40
C ASP A 428 -26.42 105.78 -94.80
N LEU A 429 -27.06 106.57 -95.64
CA LEU A 429 -26.52 106.95 -96.95
C LEU A 429 -25.90 108.33 -96.82
N TYR A 430 -24.59 108.43 -97.03
CA TYR A 430 -23.83 109.65 -96.75
C TYR A 430 -23.82 110.59 -97.94
N SER A 431 -23.23 110.15 -99.05
CA SER A 431 -23.14 110.99 -100.25
C SER A 431 -23.02 110.17 -101.51
N TYR A 432 -23.47 110.77 -102.61
CA TYR A 432 -23.15 110.34 -103.97
C TYR A 432 -22.38 111.46 -104.67
N GLN A 433 -21.14 111.19 -105.05
CA GLN A 433 -20.30 112.12 -105.79
C GLN A 433 -20.10 111.63 -107.21
N TYR A 434 -20.36 112.49 -108.19
CA TYR A 434 -20.00 112.25 -109.57
C TYR A 434 -18.90 113.23 -109.99
N THR A 435 -17.79 112.71 -110.50
CA THR A 435 -16.70 113.51 -111.06
C THR A 435 -16.71 113.37 -112.58
N SER A 436 -16.99 114.46 -113.29
CA SER A 436 -16.83 114.55 -114.73
C SER A 436 -15.36 114.76 -115.07
N ASN A 437 -14.82 113.91 -115.93
CA ASN A 437 -13.44 114.01 -116.42
C ASN A 437 -13.38 114.70 -117.80
N ARG A 438 -14.50 114.69 -118.54
CA ARG A 438 -14.64 115.31 -119.87
C ARG A 438 -16.11 115.57 -120.22
N LEU A 439 -16.33 116.27 -121.33
CA LEU A 439 -17.68 116.45 -121.88
C LEU A 439 -18.25 115.11 -122.40
N ASN A 440 -19.55 114.93 -122.20
CA ASN A 440 -20.33 113.81 -122.70
C ASN A 440 -20.62 114.00 -124.20
N HIS A 441 -20.17 113.06 -125.02
CA HIS A 441 -20.36 113.09 -126.47
C HIS A 441 -21.62 112.34 -126.92
N ALA A 442 -22.25 111.56 -126.05
CA ALA A 442 -23.43 110.79 -126.42
C ALA A 442 -24.62 111.70 -126.76
N VAL A 443 -25.43 111.23 -127.71
CA VAL A 443 -26.66 111.91 -128.13
C VAL A 443 -27.71 111.89 -127.01
N ASN A 444 -27.85 110.75 -126.32
CA ASN A 444 -28.72 110.63 -125.16
C ASN A 444 -27.89 110.86 -123.91
N GLN A 445 -28.00 112.00 -123.24
CA GLN A 445 -27.23 112.31 -122.02
C GLN A 445 -28.07 112.16 -120.74
N ASN A 446 -28.92 111.14 -120.62
CA ASN A 446 -29.74 110.91 -119.43
C ASN A 446 -29.17 109.77 -118.57
N LEU A 447 -28.17 110.06 -117.74
CA LEU A 447 -27.57 109.09 -116.82
C LEU A 447 -28.42 109.00 -115.55
N ASN A 448 -28.78 107.78 -115.15
CA ASN A 448 -29.66 107.54 -114.00
C ASN A 448 -29.03 106.58 -112.99
N PHE A 449 -28.57 107.12 -111.87
CA PHE A 449 -28.07 106.32 -110.75
C PHE A 449 -29.20 106.05 -109.75
N HIS A 450 -29.41 104.80 -109.36
CA HIS A 450 -30.44 104.37 -108.42
C HIS A 450 -29.87 103.50 -107.31
N VAL A 451 -30.42 103.62 -106.11
CA VAL A 451 -30.03 102.81 -104.95
C VAL A 451 -31.29 102.28 -104.27
N TYR A 452 -31.29 100.99 -103.98
CA TYR A 452 -32.39 100.26 -103.38
C TYR A 452 -31.99 99.57 -102.08
N THR A 453 -32.92 99.43 -101.14
CA THR A 453 -32.75 98.57 -99.95
C THR A 453 -32.92 97.09 -100.29
N ILE A 454 -32.69 96.23 -99.31
CA ILE A 454 -33.01 94.80 -99.32
C ILE A 454 -34.46 94.47 -99.75
N ASP A 455 -35.42 95.36 -99.48
CA ASP A 455 -36.82 95.19 -99.86
C ASP A 455 -37.13 95.79 -101.25
N SER A 456 -36.08 96.07 -102.04
CA SER A 456 -36.16 96.73 -103.36
C SER A 456 -36.83 98.10 -103.33
N VAL A 457 -36.78 98.80 -102.18
CA VAL A 457 -37.30 100.17 -102.05
C VAL A 457 -36.24 101.14 -102.51
N GLU A 458 -36.55 101.98 -103.50
CA GLU A 458 -35.66 103.04 -103.96
C GLU A 458 -35.46 104.08 -102.86
N ILE A 459 -34.21 104.32 -102.48
CA ILE A 459 -33.82 105.23 -101.40
C ILE A 459 -33.06 106.45 -101.88
N TYR A 460 -32.48 106.35 -103.07
CA TYR A 460 -31.78 107.44 -103.71
C TYR A 460 -31.80 107.26 -105.22
N SER A 461 -31.98 108.36 -105.94
CA SER A 461 -31.85 108.41 -107.38
C SER A 461 -31.21 109.74 -107.79
N ASN A 462 -30.35 109.73 -108.79
CA ASN A 462 -29.79 110.95 -109.36
C ASN A 462 -29.80 110.90 -110.89
N LEU A 463 -30.45 111.88 -111.53
CA LEU A 463 -30.47 112.07 -112.97
C LEU A 463 -29.53 113.22 -113.34
N HIS A 464 -28.54 112.95 -114.19
CA HIS A 464 -27.58 113.96 -114.65
C HIS A 464 -27.13 113.72 -116.09
N ASN A 465 -26.48 114.71 -116.69
CA ASN A 465 -25.99 114.64 -118.07
C ASN A 465 -24.52 114.24 -118.22
N GLY A 466 -23.86 113.94 -117.10
CA GLY A 466 -22.45 113.53 -117.07
C GLY A 466 -21.44 114.64 -117.38
N ASN A 467 -21.85 115.85 -117.77
CA ASN A 467 -20.93 116.91 -118.20
C ASN A 467 -20.24 117.63 -117.04
N ASN A 468 -20.89 117.73 -115.86
CA ASN A 468 -20.39 118.49 -114.72
C ASN A 468 -20.18 117.57 -113.51
N SER A 469 -19.09 117.81 -112.78
CA SER A 469 -18.89 117.18 -111.47
C SER A 469 -19.86 117.76 -110.44
N PHE A 470 -20.39 116.92 -109.57
CA PHE A 470 -21.21 117.32 -108.43
C PHE A 470 -21.02 116.36 -107.26
N THR A 471 -21.37 116.85 -106.07
CA THR A 471 -21.51 116.01 -104.88
C THR A 471 -22.90 116.26 -104.33
N ASP A 472 -23.67 115.18 -104.18
CA ASP A 472 -24.91 115.18 -103.44
C ASP A 472 -24.68 114.65 -102.03
N VAL A 473 -24.90 115.51 -101.04
CA VAL A 473 -24.80 115.14 -99.63
C VAL A 473 -26.16 114.66 -99.19
N ILE A 474 -26.34 113.34 -99.20
CA ILE A 474 -27.62 112.67 -98.96
C ILE A 474 -27.95 112.68 -97.47
N ASN A 475 -26.97 112.28 -96.64
CA ASN A 475 -27.05 112.17 -95.17
C ASN A 475 -28.42 111.68 -94.66
N ARG A 476 -28.91 110.58 -95.23
CA ARG A 476 -30.23 110.02 -94.92
C ARG A 476 -30.10 108.68 -94.19
N ASN A 477 -30.77 108.58 -93.05
CA ASN A 477 -30.96 107.30 -92.36
C ASN A 477 -32.22 106.62 -92.90
N ILE A 478 -32.08 105.38 -93.36
CA ILE A 478 -33.17 104.54 -93.85
C ILE A 478 -33.35 103.37 -92.89
N LEU A 479 -34.50 103.26 -92.24
CA LEU A 479 -34.81 102.13 -91.37
C LEU A 479 -34.98 100.84 -92.17
N LEU A 480 -34.32 99.77 -91.73
CA LEU A 480 -34.49 98.41 -92.28
C LEU A 480 -35.35 97.52 -91.37
N ASN A 481 -35.13 97.59 -90.05
CA ASN A 481 -35.83 96.80 -89.04
C ASN A 481 -35.90 95.29 -89.33
N LYS A 482 -34.83 94.70 -89.87
CA LYS A 482 -34.75 93.26 -90.09
C LYS A 482 -34.11 92.58 -88.89
N VAL A 483 -34.66 91.45 -88.48
CA VAL A 483 -34.21 90.70 -87.30
C VAL A 483 -33.95 89.26 -87.72
N TYR A 484 -32.76 88.77 -87.41
CA TYR A 484 -32.33 87.41 -87.66
C TYR A 484 -31.90 86.79 -86.34
N THR A 485 -32.56 85.69 -85.95
CA THR A 485 -32.13 84.88 -84.81
C THR A 485 -31.32 83.71 -85.34
N ILE A 486 -30.06 83.65 -84.92
CA ILE A 486 -29.06 82.71 -85.42
C ILE A 486 -28.79 81.68 -84.33
N ALA A 487 -29.17 80.43 -84.57
CA ALA A 487 -28.84 79.32 -83.68
C ALA A 487 -27.32 79.19 -83.51
N ALA A 488 -26.88 78.60 -82.40
CA ALA A 488 -25.46 78.33 -82.13
C ALA A 488 -24.82 77.55 -83.30
N GLY A 489 -23.69 78.05 -83.82
CA GLY A 489 -22.96 77.46 -84.96
C GLY A 489 -23.58 77.72 -86.34
N ALA A 490 -24.73 78.39 -86.44
CA ALA A 490 -25.37 78.71 -87.71
C ALA A 490 -24.94 80.10 -88.23
N SER A 491 -25.28 80.40 -89.48
CA SER A 491 -25.18 81.76 -90.03
C SER A 491 -26.50 82.21 -90.66
N THR A 492 -26.62 83.51 -90.94
CA THR A 492 -27.78 84.06 -91.66
C THR A 492 -27.80 83.64 -93.13
N GLY A 493 -26.65 83.23 -93.67
CA GLY A 493 -26.40 83.21 -95.10
C GLY A 493 -26.24 84.62 -95.66
N ASP A 494 -25.99 84.71 -96.97
CA ASP A 494 -25.79 85.98 -97.67
C ASP A 494 -27.06 86.84 -97.65
N ILE A 495 -26.95 88.04 -97.08
CA ILE A 495 -28.00 89.06 -97.05
C ILE A 495 -27.59 90.22 -97.95
N GLY A 496 -28.27 90.41 -99.08
CA GLY A 496 -28.11 91.61 -99.93
C GLY A 496 -28.75 92.83 -99.27
N VAL A 497 -27.95 93.72 -98.68
CA VAL A 497 -28.44 94.85 -97.86
C VAL A 497 -28.70 96.13 -98.65
N LEU A 498 -27.99 96.31 -99.76
CA LEU A 498 -28.05 97.49 -100.61
C LEU A 498 -27.84 97.05 -102.05
N THR A 499 -28.69 97.50 -102.98
CA THR A 499 -28.51 97.29 -104.42
C THR A 499 -28.38 98.64 -105.12
N ILE A 500 -27.53 98.73 -106.12
CA ILE A 500 -27.22 99.93 -106.89
C ILE A 500 -27.40 99.59 -108.34
N ASP A 501 -28.17 100.41 -109.05
CA ASP A 501 -28.35 100.32 -110.49
C ASP A 501 -27.93 101.65 -111.11
N ASP A 502 -26.83 101.62 -111.86
CA ASP A 502 -26.41 102.74 -112.70
C ASP A 502 -26.88 102.48 -114.13
N ASN A 503 -27.94 103.16 -114.54
CA ASN A 503 -28.67 102.88 -115.77
C ASN A 503 -28.50 104.00 -116.80
N TRP A 504 -27.98 103.64 -117.99
CA TRP A 504 -27.91 104.56 -119.11
C TRP A 504 -27.81 103.83 -120.47
N ILE A 505 -26.67 103.90 -121.15
CA ILE A 505 -26.36 103.15 -122.38
C ILE A 505 -25.84 101.76 -122.02
N TYR A 506 -24.97 101.69 -121.00
CA TYR A 506 -24.45 100.45 -120.42
C TYR A 506 -24.74 100.48 -118.94
N ASN A 507 -25.45 99.46 -118.46
CA ASN A 507 -25.90 99.42 -117.07
C ASN A 507 -24.91 98.67 -116.21
N THR A 508 -24.50 99.27 -115.10
CA THR A 508 -23.72 98.57 -114.08
C THR A 508 -24.52 98.40 -112.81
N HIS A 509 -24.42 97.21 -112.21
CA HIS A 509 -25.14 96.88 -110.99
C HIS A 509 -24.16 96.55 -109.88
N GLY A 510 -24.51 96.91 -108.65
CA GLY A 510 -23.75 96.59 -107.46
C GLY A 510 -24.66 96.14 -106.33
N GLN A 511 -24.22 95.19 -105.53
CA GLN A 511 -24.92 94.77 -104.32
C GLN A 511 -23.93 94.60 -103.18
N ALA A 512 -24.27 95.17 -102.02
CA ALA A 512 -23.56 94.91 -100.77
C ALA A 512 -24.19 93.71 -100.08
N ILE A 513 -23.37 92.74 -99.68
CA ILE A 513 -23.81 91.48 -99.08
C ILE A 513 -23.12 91.31 -97.72
N VAL A 514 -23.87 90.88 -96.72
CA VAL A 514 -23.36 90.56 -95.37
C VAL A 514 -23.87 89.19 -94.92
N ASP A 515 -23.04 88.44 -94.19
CA ASP A 515 -23.43 87.23 -93.48
C ASP A 515 -22.96 87.31 -92.02
N PHE A 516 -23.84 86.99 -91.09
CA PHE A 516 -23.55 86.92 -89.66
C PHE A 516 -23.51 85.46 -89.23
N THR A 517 -22.37 85.00 -88.73
CA THR A 517 -22.22 83.66 -88.15
C THR A 517 -22.18 83.74 -86.63
N ASN A 518 -22.98 82.91 -85.96
CA ASN A 518 -22.93 82.75 -84.51
C ASN A 518 -21.87 81.70 -84.14
N PRO A 519 -20.71 82.08 -83.54
CA PRO A 519 -19.66 81.16 -83.18
C PRO A 519 -19.94 80.38 -81.89
N ASN A 520 -21.05 80.64 -81.18
CA ASN A 520 -21.36 79.94 -79.94
C ASN A 520 -21.47 78.44 -80.17
N GLN A 521 -20.91 77.65 -79.25
CA GLN A 521 -21.01 76.19 -79.24
C GLN A 521 -21.45 75.71 -77.87
N LEU A 522 -22.37 74.74 -77.83
CA LEU A 522 -22.80 74.14 -76.56
C LEU A 522 -21.61 73.41 -75.93
N PRO A 523 -21.22 73.73 -74.68
CA PRO A 523 -20.09 73.06 -74.05
C PRO A 523 -20.40 71.59 -73.76
N ILE A 524 -19.34 70.79 -73.80
CA ILE A 524 -19.36 69.36 -73.44
C ILE A 524 -18.30 69.10 -72.37
N ALA A 525 -18.59 68.17 -71.46
CA ALA A 525 -17.62 67.66 -70.50
C ALA A 525 -17.79 66.15 -70.29
N THR A 526 -16.69 65.50 -69.90
CA THR A 526 -16.67 64.07 -69.58
C THR A 526 -16.10 63.88 -68.19
N LEU A 527 -16.97 63.46 -67.27
CA LEU A 527 -16.61 63.13 -65.90
C LEU A 527 -16.28 61.65 -65.77
N HIS A 528 -15.52 61.27 -64.75
CA HIS A 528 -15.11 59.91 -64.48
C HIS A 528 -15.96 59.29 -63.37
N SER A 529 -16.29 58.01 -63.53
CA SER A 529 -16.93 57.14 -62.52
C SER A 529 -16.16 55.83 -62.39
N VAL A 530 -16.41 55.05 -61.34
CA VAL A 530 -15.75 53.76 -61.10
C VAL A 530 -16.75 52.67 -60.71
N LYS A 531 -16.31 51.41 -60.66
CA LYS A 531 -17.08 50.32 -60.01
C LYS A 531 -16.96 50.45 -58.49
N ALA A 532 -18.01 50.07 -57.76
CA ALA A 532 -17.98 49.99 -56.29
C ALA A 532 -16.81 49.08 -55.82
N PRO A 533 -16.20 49.38 -54.66
CA PRO A 533 -15.22 48.47 -54.07
C PRO A 533 -15.90 47.14 -53.71
N VAL A 534 -15.18 46.03 -53.85
CA VAL A 534 -15.69 44.69 -53.52
C VAL A 534 -15.66 44.54 -52.00
N ASN A 535 -16.69 43.91 -51.43
CA ASN A 535 -16.73 43.65 -49.98
C ASN A 535 -15.53 42.77 -49.57
N PRO A 536 -14.94 43.02 -48.39
CA PRO A 536 -13.83 42.22 -47.91
C PRO A 536 -14.28 40.77 -47.70
N PRO A 537 -13.40 39.78 -47.99
CA PRO A 537 -13.71 38.38 -47.77
C PRO A 537 -13.99 38.12 -46.27
N VAL A 538 -15.01 37.31 -45.99
CA VAL A 538 -15.32 36.87 -44.63
C VAL A 538 -14.34 35.77 -44.25
N VAL A 539 -13.37 36.11 -43.40
CA VAL A 539 -12.41 35.15 -42.85
C VAL A 539 -12.83 34.84 -41.41
N GLU A 540 -13.16 33.58 -41.15
CA GLU A 540 -13.45 33.12 -39.79
C GLU A 540 -12.13 32.92 -39.04
N VAL A 541 -11.90 33.69 -37.98
CA VAL A 541 -10.72 33.54 -37.12
C VAL A 541 -11.02 32.46 -36.09
N GLN A 542 -10.16 31.44 -36.03
CA GLN A 542 -10.28 30.34 -35.07
C GLN A 542 -9.08 30.28 -34.13
N ALA A 543 -9.32 29.86 -32.88
CA ALA A 543 -8.28 29.60 -31.90
C ALA A 543 -8.54 28.27 -31.20
N GLU A 544 -7.59 27.35 -31.25
CA GLU A 544 -7.64 26.10 -30.51
C GLU A 544 -6.91 26.28 -29.16
N LEU A 545 -7.63 26.08 -28.06
CA LEU A 545 -7.10 26.16 -26.70
C LEU A 545 -7.18 24.79 -26.04
N VAL A 546 -6.06 24.36 -25.45
CA VAL A 546 -5.94 23.05 -24.81
C VAL A 546 -6.04 23.19 -23.30
N LYS A 547 -7.11 22.61 -22.73
CA LYS A 547 -7.32 22.48 -21.30
C LYS A 547 -6.55 21.30 -20.74
N ALA A 548 -6.04 21.45 -19.52
CA ALA A 548 -5.39 20.37 -18.79
C ALA A 548 -6.41 19.55 -17.99
N SER A 549 -6.27 18.23 -18.03
CA SER A 549 -6.96 17.29 -17.14
C SER A 549 -5.94 16.64 -16.22
N ASN A 550 -6.35 16.39 -14.99
CA ASN A 550 -5.47 15.83 -13.96
C ASN A 550 -5.12 14.37 -14.29
N PRO A 551 -3.91 13.90 -13.94
CA PRO A 551 -3.58 12.48 -14.02
C PRO A 551 -4.33 11.70 -12.95
N ASP A 552 -4.21 10.37 -12.97
CA ASP A 552 -4.78 9.54 -11.90
C ASP A 552 -4.14 9.89 -10.55
N LYS A 553 -4.96 9.87 -9.50
CA LYS A 553 -4.48 10.14 -8.14
C LYS A 553 -3.59 8.98 -7.69
N PRO A 554 -2.43 9.23 -7.06
CA PRO A 554 -1.61 8.16 -6.51
C PRO A 554 -2.35 7.41 -5.41
N GLU A 555 -2.12 6.10 -5.33
CA GLU A 555 -2.70 5.20 -4.33
C GLU A 555 -1.63 4.70 -3.35
N LEU A 556 -2.02 4.51 -2.09
CA LEU A 556 -1.18 3.92 -1.04
C LEU A 556 -1.76 2.56 -0.68
N VAL A 557 -0.91 1.53 -0.66
CA VAL A 557 -1.26 0.18 -0.21
C VAL A 557 -0.35 -0.18 0.95
N LEU A 558 -0.94 -0.68 2.02
CA LEU A 558 -0.27 -1.07 3.26
C LEU A 558 -0.58 -2.54 3.57
N GLN A 559 0.34 -3.19 4.25
CA GLN A 559 0.24 -4.61 4.58
C GLN A 559 0.19 -4.82 6.09
N LYS A 560 -0.70 -5.69 6.54
CA LYS A 560 -0.75 -6.29 7.87
C LYS A 560 -0.36 -7.74 7.80
N VAL A 561 0.06 -8.30 8.93
CA VAL A 561 0.54 -9.68 9.05
C VAL A 561 -0.17 -10.41 10.18
N ASN A 562 -0.28 -11.74 10.06
CA ASN A 562 -0.82 -12.58 11.14
C ASN A 562 0.15 -12.69 12.32
N GLU A 563 -0.39 -13.00 13.50
CA GLU A 563 0.41 -13.44 14.64
C GLU A 563 0.91 -14.88 14.44
N ALA A 564 1.99 -15.20 15.12
CA ALA A 564 2.61 -16.51 15.15
C ALA A 564 1.78 -17.49 16.02
N PRO A 565 1.74 -18.78 15.68
CA PRO A 565 0.99 -19.78 16.45
C PRO A 565 1.57 -19.98 17.86
N ASP A 566 0.83 -20.68 18.72
CA ASP A 566 1.30 -21.01 20.07
C ASP A 566 2.41 -22.09 20.02
N PRO A 567 3.45 -21.99 20.88
CA PRO A 567 4.55 -22.95 20.89
C PRO A 567 4.09 -24.34 21.35
N GLN A 568 4.47 -25.37 20.58
CA GLN A 568 4.21 -26.78 20.87
C GLN A 568 5.30 -27.33 21.80
N LYS A 569 5.09 -27.19 23.11
CA LYS A 569 6.06 -27.61 24.14
C LYS A 569 6.20 -29.13 24.21
N THR A 570 7.43 -29.60 24.37
CA THR A 570 7.71 -31.02 24.64
C THR A 570 7.40 -31.31 26.11
N PRO A 571 6.58 -32.34 26.44
CA PRO A 571 6.27 -32.69 27.82
C PRO A 571 7.47 -33.32 28.54
N LEU A 572 7.54 -33.10 29.85
CA LEU A 572 8.56 -33.72 30.71
C LEU A 572 8.32 -35.22 30.86
N LYS A 573 9.42 -35.97 30.99
CA LYS A 573 9.40 -37.39 31.33
C LYS A 573 9.11 -37.58 32.81
N ASN A 574 8.32 -38.61 33.14
CA ASN A 574 7.94 -38.95 34.51
C ASN A 574 9.11 -39.57 35.27
N ASN A 575 9.11 -39.40 36.60
CA ASN A 575 10.05 -40.08 37.48
C ASN A 575 9.79 -41.60 37.52
N LEU A 576 10.87 -42.36 37.64
CA LEU A 576 10.85 -43.80 37.81
C LEU A 576 10.36 -44.17 39.22
N THR A 577 9.87 -45.41 39.34
CA THR A 577 9.36 -45.97 40.59
C THR A 577 10.14 -47.24 40.90
N ALA A 578 10.50 -47.46 42.16
CA ALA A 578 11.16 -48.67 42.61
C ALA A 578 10.66 -49.08 44.00
N SER A 579 10.89 -50.34 44.37
CA SER A 579 10.55 -50.86 45.68
C SER A 579 11.70 -51.64 46.31
N TYR A 580 11.65 -51.80 47.63
CA TYR A 580 12.56 -52.63 48.43
C TYR A 580 11.76 -53.39 49.49
N HIS A 581 12.31 -54.47 50.05
CA HIS A 581 11.70 -55.19 51.16
C HIS A 581 12.73 -55.51 52.25
N LEU A 582 12.25 -55.69 53.48
CA LEU A 582 13.05 -56.29 54.56
C LEU A 582 12.94 -57.81 54.53
N ASN A 583 13.80 -58.51 55.27
CA ASN A 583 13.87 -59.96 55.32
C ASN A 583 13.58 -60.50 56.73
N GLU A 584 12.95 -61.67 56.82
CA GLU A 584 12.66 -62.38 58.07
C GLU A 584 13.20 -63.81 58.09
N TYR A 585 13.72 -64.27 59.23
CA TYR A 585 14.27 -65.63 59.41
C TYR A 585 13.98 -66.19 60.81
N LYS A 586 14.06 -67.51 60.99
CA LYS A 586 13.74 -68.18 62.27
C LYS A 586 14.99 -68.61 63.04
N ILE A 587 14.95 -68.49 64.37
CA ILE A 587 15.99 -68.94 65.30
C ILE A 587 15.38 -69.92 66.31
N PRO A 588 16.01 -71.08 66.58
CA PRO A 588 15.50 -72.04 67.57
C PRO A 588 15.63 -71.54 69.01
N LEU A 589 14.59 -71.78 69.81
CA LEU A 589 14.52 -71.51 71.24
C LEU A 589 14.88 -72.79 72.02
N THR A 590 15.83 -72.70 72.94
CA THR A 590 16.33 -73.86 73.70
C THR A 590 16.47 -73.55 75.19
N THR A 591 16.17 -74.53 76.04
CA THR A 591 16.28 -74.44 77.51
C THR A 591 17.21 -75.51 78.05
N VAL A 592 17.82 -75.26 79.23
CA VAL A 592 18.75 -76.21 79.88
C VAL A 592 18.41 -76.35 81.35
N LYS A 593 18.37 -77.60 81.86
CA LYS A 593 18.23 -77.91 83.29
C LYS A 593 19.47 -78.57 83.85
N ASP A 594 19.86 -78.17 85.06
CA ASP A 594 20.93 -78.82 85.84
C ASP A 594 20.54 -78.96 87.31
N VAL A 595 21.26 -79.80 88.06
CA VAL A 595 21.14 -79.94 89.52
C VAL A 595 22.53 -79.83 90.14
N LEU A 596 22.73 -78.86 91.01
CA LEU A 596 24.01 -78.54 91.64
C LEU A 596 23.98 -78.80 93.15
N ASN A 597 25.15 -79.05 93.74
CA ASN A 597 25.33 -78.99 95.20
C ASN A 597 25.64 -77.56 95.68
N ASP A 598 25.73 -77.34 97.01
CA ASP A 598 26.04 -76.02 97.61
C ASP A 598 27.39 -75.40 97.14
N ASN A 599 28.30 -76.20 96.55
CA ASN A 599 29.55 -75.69 95.97
C ASN A 599 29.40 -75.25 94.50
N GLY A 600 28.19 -75.31 93.94
CA GLY A 600 27.89 -74.98 92.54
C GLY A 600 28.37 -76.03 91.53
N ILE A 601 28.61 -77.27 91.97
CA ILE A 601 29.05 -78.37 91.10
C ILE A 601 27.84 -79.21 90.72
N SER A 602 27.70 -79.54 89.43
CA SER A 602 26.63 -80.43 88.95
C SER A 602 26.75 -81.81 89.59
N ILE A 603 25.63 -82.28 90.12
CA ILE A 603 25.43 -83.59 90.72
C ILE A 603 24.38 -84.39 89.96
N ASN A 604 24.08 -84.04 88.71
CA ASN A 604 23.20 -84.84 87.86
C ASN A 604 23.77 -86.26 87.69
N ASN A 605 22.95 -87.28 87.91
CA ASN A 605 23.30 -88.70 88.07
C ASN A 605 24.18 -89.03 89.30
N GLY A 606 24.33 -88.08 90.24
CA GLY A 606 25.12 -88.22 91.46
C GLY A 606 24.29 -88.55 92.71
N THR A 607 24.95 -88.56 93.87
CA THR A 607 24.32 -88.81 95.18
C THR A 607 24.19 -87.53 95.99
N LEU A 608 23.03 -87.30 96.60
CA LEU A 608 22.79 -86.24 97.59
C LEU A 608 22.32 -86.91 98.89
N GLN A 609 22.99 -86.67 100.01
CA GLN A 609 22.63 -87.32 101.28
C GLN A 609 21.34 -86.74 101.84
N LYS A 610 20.63 -87.53 102.66
CA LYS A 610 19.48 -87.01 103.41
C LYS A 610 19.95 -85.88 104.33
N GLU A 611 19.17 -84.81 104.40
CA GLU A 611 19.44 -83.53 105.08
C GLU A 611 20.44 -82.60 104.38
N GLU A 612 21.04 -83.02 103.25
CA GLU A 612 21.84 -82.12 102.41
C GLU A 612 20.97 -81.23 101.52
N THR A 613 21.56 -80.12 101.10
CA THR A 613 20.92 -79.13 100.23
C THR A 613 21.39 -79.30 98.78
N GLY A 614 20.44 -79.18 97.85
CA GLY A 614 20.70 -79.11 96.40
C GLY A 614 20.06 -77.89 95.76
N HIS A 615 20.44 -77.64 94.51
CA HIS A 615 20.05 -76.49 93.71
C HIS A 615 19.62 -76.92 92.29
N TYR A 616 18.35 -76.79 91.93
CA TYR A 616 17.92 -76.97 90.54
C TYR A 616 18.11 -75.68 89.75
N ILE A 617 18.84 -75.75 88.63
CA ILE A 617 19.10 -74.62 87.73
C ILE A 617 18.24 -74.74 86.49
N LEU A 618 17.40 -73.73 86.24
CA LEU A 618 16.50 -73.65 85.10
C LEU A 618 16.96 -72.49 84.21
N GLU A 619 17.67 -72.79 83.12
CA GLU A 619 18.09 -71.80 82.13
C GLU A 619 17.00 -71.66 81.05
N GLY A 620 16.30 -70.53 81.05
CA GLY A 620 15.23 -70.28 80.10
C GLY A 620 15.74 -69.99 78.68
N ALA A 621 14.83 -69.95 77.71
CA ALA A 621 15.18 -69.76 76.31
C ALA A 621 15.70 -68.35 76.01
N LYS A 622 16.77 -68.25 75.22
CA LYS A 622 17.27 -66.95 74.76
C LYS A 622 16.34 -66.39 73.68
N VAL A 623 15.79 -65.21 73.93
CA VAL A 623 15.05 -64.40 72.95
C VAL A 623 16.05 -63.40 72.37
N GLU A 624 16.29 -63.48 71.06
CA GLU A 624 17.22 -62.62 70.34
C GLU A 624 16.59 -61.27 69.97
N ALA A 625 17.44 -60.25 69.84
CA ALA A 625 17.08 -58.95 69.31
C ALA A 625 16.43 -59.03 67.92
N HIS A 626 15.65 -58.00 67.60
CA HIS A 626 14.92 -57.82 66.34
C HIS A 626 13.89 -58.91 66.03
N GLY A 627 13.33 -59.56 67.04
CA GLY A 627 12.19 -60.45 66.82
C GLY A 627 11.08 -59.76 66.01
N LYS A 628 10.30 -60.50 65.24
CA LYS A 628 9.09 -59.97 64.59
C LYS A 628 8.06 -59.56 65.65
N ASP A 629 7.79 -60.48 66.56
CA ASP A 629 6.73 -60.36 67.55
C ASP A 629 7.31 -59.96 68.93
N ASN A 630 6.49 -59.38 69.80
CA ASN A 630 6.89 -58.88 71.12
C ASN A 630 6.78 -59.99 72.18
N LEU A 631 7.81 -60.17 73.02
CA LEU A 631 7.77 -61.10 74.14
C LEU A 631 6.78 -60.59 75.21
N VAL A 632 5.73 -61.35 75.49
CA VAL A 632 4.67 -60.97 76.47
C VAL A 632 4.53 -61.94 77.64
N LYS A 633 5.11 -63.13 77.53
CA LYS A 633 5.16 -64.13 78.61
C LYS A 633 6.52 -64.80 78.61
N TYR A 634 7.06 -65.03 79.80
CA TYR A 634 8.31 -65.76 80.01
C TYR A 634 8.22 -66.39 81.39
N ASP A 635 7.59 -67.57 81.46
CA ASP A 635 7.28 -68.22 82.73
C ASP A 635 8.05 -69.54 82.85
N PHE A 636 8.33 -69.96 84.07
CA PHE A 636 8.97 -71.24 84.38
C PHE A 636 8.01 -72.09 85.19
N GLU A 637 7.83 -73.34 84.78
CA GLU A 637 7.03 -74.33 85.49
C GLU A 637 7.84 -75.59 85.74
N ASP A 638 7.93 -75.99 87.00
CA ASP A 638 8.73 -77.11 87.50
C ASP A 638 7.89 -77.86 88.55
N TYR A 639 8.10 -79.16 88.69
CA TYR A 639 7.41 -79.99 89.66
C TYR A 639 8.44 -80.71 90.53
N LEU A 640 8.70 -80.15 91.72
CA LEU A 640 9.60 -80.76 92.69
C LEU A 640 8.98 -82.04 93.25
N ASP A 641 9.79 -83.06 93.45
CA ASP A 641 9.36 -84.28 94.13
C ASP A 641 9.25 -84.05 95.64
N VAL A 642 8.09 -83.61 96.11
CA VAL A 642 7.81 -83.27 97.52
C VAL A 642 8.02 -84.43 98.51
N LYS A 643 8.12 -85.68 98.03
CA LYS A 643 8.45 -86.81 98.90
C LYS A 643 9.92 -86.80 99.29
N HIS A 644 10.78 -86.34 98.39
CA HIS A 644 12.23 -86.38 98.54
C HIS A 644 12.82 -85.00 98.78
N ASP A 645 12.25 -83.94 98.23
CA ASP A 645 12.81 -82.60 98.28
C ASP A 645 11.89 -81.62 99.00
N GLU A 646 12.42 -80.98 100.04
CA GLU A 646 11.80 -79.88 100.74
C GLU A 646 12.32 -78.56 100.17
N TYR A 647 11.47 -77.83 99.46
CA TYR A 647 11.76 -76.50 98.91
C TYR A 647 12.21 -75.50 99.99
N LYS A 648 13.31 -74.76 99.73
CA LYS A 648 13.91 -73.76 100.64
C LYS A 648 13.97 -72.34 100.08
N GLY A 649 13.58 -72.13 98.83
CA GLY A 649 13.57 -70.81 98.19
C GLY A 649 14.11 -70.86 96.77
N TYR A 650 14.13 -69.70 96.11
CA TYR A 650 14.68 -69.55 94.76
C TYR A 650 15.33 -68.18 94.59
N HIS A 651 16.15 -68.05 93.54
CA HIS A 651 16.59 -66.77 92.99
C HIS A 651 16.44 -66.78 91.46
N ILE A 652 16.25 -65.61 90.86
CA ILE A 652 16.17 -65.45 89.41
C ILE A 652 17.15 -64.38 88.93
N TYR A 653 17.89 -64.68 87.85
CA TYR A 653 18.95 -63.83 87.32
C TYR A 653 18.81 -63.62 85.81
N ALA A 654 19.27 -62.46 85.31
CA ALA A 654 19.47 -62.25 83.88
C ALA A 654 20.70 -63.03 83.39
N MET A 655 20.62 -63.71 82.24
CA MET A 655 21.79 -64.38 81.61
C MET A 655 22.48 -63.51 80.57
N VAL A 656 21.75 -62.60 79.93
CA VAL A 656 22.26 -61.64 78.93
C VAL A 656 22.03 -60.21 79.41
N PRO A 657 22.79 -59.21 78.90
CA PRO A 657 22.41 -57.81 79.07
C PRO A 657 21.02 -57.56 78.46
N ILE A 658 20.12 -56.94 79.22
CA ILE A 658 18.77 -56.59 78.77
C ILE A 658 18.66 -55.08 78.69
N THR A 659 18.49 -54.55 77.49
CA THR A 659 18.23 -53.13 77.21
C THR A 659 16.72 -52.87 77.24
N LEU A 660 16.31 -51.88 78.01
CA LEU A 660 14.94 -51.41 78.07
C LEU A 660 14.70 -50.29 77.05
N LYS A 661 13.43 -50.04 76.70
CA LYS A 661 13.00 -49.03 75.73
C LYS A 661 13.44 -47.61 76.08
N ASP A 662 13.74 -47.33 77.35
CA ASP A 662 14.27 -46.04 77.81
C ASP A 662 15.81 -45.93 77.71
N GLY A 663 16.48 -46.98 77.22
CA GLY A 663 17.93 -47.09 77.10
C GLY A 663 18.63 -47.64 78.35
N THR A 664 17.91 -47.95 79.43
CA THR A 664 18.48 -48.57 80.63
C THR A 664 18.96 -49.99 80.33
N VAL A 665 20.16 -50.36 80.81
CA VAL A 665 20.72 -51.71 80.62
C VAL A 665 20.80 -52.46 81.94
N ILE A 666 20.04 -53.55 82.05
CA ILE A 666 20.17 -54.55 83.11
C ILE A 666 21.31 -55.48 82.72
N LYS A 667 22.35 -55.57 83.57
CA LYS A 667 23.54 -56.37 83.25
C LYS A 667 23.27 -57.87 83.40
N SER A 668 23.99 -58.68 82.63
CA SER A 668 24.05 -60.13 82.87
C SER A 668 24.46 -60.42 84.33
N GLY A 669 23.80 -61.39 84.96
CA GLY A 669 23.92 -61.76 86.36
C GLY A 669 23.11 -60.89 87.34
N ALA A 670 22.41 -59.86 86.88
CA ALA A 670 21.56 -59.04 87.74
C ALA A 670 20.36 -59.84 88.27
N ASP A 671 19.99 -59.56 89.52
CA ASP A 671 18.81 -60.14 90.18
C ASP A 671 17.52 -59.59 89.54
N LEU A 672 16.63 -60.50 89.14
CA LEU A 672 15.33 -60.20 88.53
C LEU A 672 14.16 -60.39 89.50
N GLN A 673 14.42 -60.66 90.78
CA GLN A 673 13.40 -60.97 91.78
C GLN A 673 12.30 -59.91 91.89
N ALA A 674 12.62 -58.63 91.67
CA ALA A 674 11.64 -57.53 91.67
C ALA A 674 10.67 -57.54 90.47
N TYR A 675 11.02 -58.27 89.41
CA TYR A 675 10.26 -58.37 88.16
C TYR A 675 9.57 -59.73 87.99
N ALA A 676 9.61 -60.59 89.01
CA ALA A 676 9.04 -61.93 88.95
C ALA A 676 8.14 -62.20 90.16
N GLN A 677 7.17 -63.08 89.99
CA GLN A 677 6.31 -63.61 91.04
C GLN A 677 6.39 -65.13 91.02
N ALA A 678 6.61 -65.75 92.18
CA ALA A 678 6.65 -67.19 92.32
C ALA A 678 5.53 -67.72 93.20
N ILE A 679 5.03 -68.89 92.83
CA ILE A 679 4.08 -69.69 93.59
C ILE A 679 4.71 -71.07 93.75
N TYR A 680 4.75 -71.57 94.99
CA TYR A 680 5.09 -72.95 95.29
C TYR A 680 3.94 -73.63 96.03
N ASP A 681 3.41 -74.70 95.46
CA ASP A 681 2.43 -75.56 96.10
C ASP A 681 3.15 -76.74 96.77
N SER A 682 3.21 -76.75 98.10
CA SER A 682 3.90 -77.79 98.86
C SER A 682 3.19 -79.15 98.86
N ILE A 683 1.94 -79.23 98.38
CA ILE A 683 1.20 -80.48 98.25
C ILE A 683 1.54 -81.15 96.92
N THR A 684 1.58 -80.39 95.82
CA THR A 684 1.81 -80.93 94.47
C THR A 684 3.25 -80.83 94.01
N GLY A 685 4.09 -80.04 94.68
CA GLY A 685 5.46 -79.73 94.26
C GLY A 685 5.56 -78.70 93.15
N ARG A 686 4.44 -78.13 92.70
CA ARG A 686 4.41 -77.21 91.56
C ARG A 686 5.09 -75.91 91.95
N PHE A 687 6.23 -75.64 91.33
CA PHE A 687 6.94 -74.38 91.36
C PHE A 687 6.67 -73.64 90.05
N TYR A 688 6.07 -72.46 90.16
CA TYR A 688 5.73 -71.64 89.01
C TYR A 688 6.25 -70.22 89.21
N VAL A 689 7.03 -69.72 88.26
CA VAL A 689 7.50 -68.34 88.23
C VAL A 689 6.98 -67.66 86.98
N THR A 690 6.37 -66.50 87.15
CA THR A 690 5.97 -65.63 86.05
C THR A 690 6.71 -64.31 86.11
N LEU A 691 7.19 -63.84 84.96
CA LEU A 691 7.77 -62.51 84.84
C LEU A 691 6.68 -61.48 84.58
N ASN A 692 6.78 -60.34 85.25
CA ASN A 692 5.82 -59.25 85.14
C ASN A 692 5.71 -58.80 83.68
N SER A 693 4.50 -58.84 83.13
CA SER A 693 4.22 -58.40 81.76
C SER A 693 4.68 -56.96 81.50
N ASP A 694 4.54 -56.07 82.49
CA ASP A 694 4.97 -54.67 82.40
C ASP A 694 6.49 -54.52 82.26
N PHE A 695 7.25 -55.47 82.80
CA PHE A 695 8.70 -55.52 82.64
C PHE A 695 9.06 -56.06 81.25
N LEU A 696 8.43 -57.15 80.81
CA LEU A 696 8.65 -57.71 79.47
C LEU A 696 8.30 -56.70 78.37
N ALA A 697 7.22 -55.94 78.53
CA ALA A 697 6.81 -54.88 77.62
C ALA A 697 7.81 -53.70 77.53
N GLN A 698 8.72 -53.56 78.50
CA GLN A 698 9.77 -52.54 78.50
C GLN A 698 11.05 -52.99 77.81
N ILE A 699 11.19 -54.26 77.42
CA ILE A 699 12.38 -54.74 76.70
C ILE A 699 12.42 -54.08 75.31
N ALA A 700 13.57 -53.51 74.95
CA ALA A 700 13.75 -52.87 73.65
C ALA A 700 13.80 -53.92 72.54
N LYS A 701 13.34 -53.56 71.34
CA LYS A 701 13.26 -54.52 70.22
C LYS A 701 14.64 -55.02 69.78
N ASP A 702 15.66 -54.20 69.92
CA ASP A 702 17.07 -54.48 69.62
C ASP A 702 17.82 -55.13 70.80
N SER A 703 17.11 -55.57 71.85
CA SER A 703 17.70 -56.24 73.00
C SER A 703 17.52 -57.76 72.94
N ASP A 704 18.56 -58.49 73.33
CA ASP A 704 18.43 -59.88 73.74
C ASP A 704 17.75 -59.98 75.12
N PHE A 705 17.13 -61.12 75.40
CA PHE A 705 16.54 -61.43 76.71
C PHE A 705 16.70 -62.91 77.07
N GLN A 706 17.14 -63.19 78.29
CA GLN A 706 17.24 -64.54 78.83
C GLN A 706 17.34 -64.48 80.36
N ALA A 707 16.59 -65.33 81.05
CA ALA A 707 16.62 -65.46 82.50
C ALA A 707 16.91 -66.89 82.96
N LYS A 708 17.42 -67.02 84.19
CA LYS A 708 17.77 -68.28 84.84
C LYS A 708 17.24 -68.32 86.26
N ILE A 709 16.66 -69.45 86.68
CA ILE A 709 16.21 -69.67 88.06
C ILE A 709 17.13 -70.68 88.76
N ASP A 710 17.44 -70.41 90.02
CA ASP A 710 18.09 -71.33 90.95
C ASP A 710 17.12 -71.66 92.09
N ILE A 711 16.65 -72.92 92.17
CA ILE A 711 15.74 -73.42 93.19
C ILE A 711 16.52 -74.20 94.24
N LYS A 712 16.52 -73.73 95.48
CA LYS A 712 17.16 -74.39 96.62
C LYS A 712 16.21 -75.38 97.29
N PHE A 713 16.66 -76.59 97.59
CA PHE A 713 15.90 -77.61 98.30
C PHE A 713 16.75 -78.38 99.31
N VAL A 714 16.12 -79.09 100.26
CA VAL A 714 16.77 -80.05 101.16
C VAL A 714 16.20 -81.44 100.93
N ARG A 715 17.07 -82.44 100.82
CA ARG A 715 16.68 -83.84 100.66
C ARG A 715 16.15 -84.42 101.97
N ILE A 716 14.93 -84.94 102.01
CA ILE A 716 14.25 -85.43 103.22
C ILE A 716 13.95 -86.94 103.22
N ALA A 717 14.06 -87.60 102.06
CA ALA A 717 13.86 -89.05 101.94
C ALA A 717 14.94 -89.70 101.05
N ALA A 718 15.12 -91.01 101.24
CA ALA A 718 15.95 -91.86 100.39
C ALA A 718 15.19 -92.21 99.10
N GLY A 719 15.90 -92.37 97.98
CA GLY A 719 15.32 -92.67 96.67
C GLY A 719 16.01 -91.96 95.50
N ASP A 720 15.57 -92.29 94.28
CA ASP A 720 15.92 -91.57 93.06
C ASP A 720 14.96 -90.41 92.83
N VAL A 721 15.50 -89.24 92.48
CA VAL A 721 14.74 -87.99 92.34
C VAL A 721 15.01 -87.39 90.98
N TYR A 722 13.96 -87.34 90.15
CA TYR A 722 13.98 -86.77 88.81
C TYR A 722 13.39 -85.37 88.82
N ASN A 723 13.87 -84.51 87.92
CA ASN A 723 13.26 -83.20 87.73
C ASN A 723 13.47 -82.67 86.29
N ASP A 724 12.46 -82.00 85.75
CA ASP A 724 12.45 -81.30 84.45
C ASP A 724 11.62 -80.00 84.57
N PHE A 725 11.75 -79.06 83.65
CA PHE A 725 10.91 -77.85 83.65
C PHE A 725 10.49 -77.46 82.24
N VAL A 726 9.44 -76.64 82.16
CA VAL A 726 9.00 -76.02 80.91
C VAL A 726 9.13 -74.51 81.04
N ASN A 727 9.81 -73.87 80.08
CA ASN A 727 9.76 -72.42 79.91
C ASN A 727 8.61 -72.07 78.97
N HIS A 728 7.57 -71.43 79.50
CA HIS A 728 6.42 -70.99 78.72
C HIS A 728 6.64 -69.57 78.21
N LEU A 729 7.00 -69.43 76.94
CA LEU A 729 7.09 -68.14 76.27
C LEU A 729 5.77 -67.82 75.57
N ALA A 730 5.48 -66.54 75.37
CA ALA A 730 4.45 -66.12 74.43
C ALA A 730 4.86 -64.85 73.71
N PHE A 731 4.57 -64.81 72.41
CA PHE A 731 4.87 -63.69 71.54
C PHE A 731 3.60 -63.07 70.99
N GLN A 732 3.53 -61.74 71.01
CA GLN A 732 2.41 -60.96 70.50
C GLN A 732 2.79 -60.27 69.18
N ASP A 733 2.05 -60.55 68.12
CA ASP A 733 2.20 -59.85 66.83
C ASP A 733 1.65 -58.40 66.90
N ASP A 734 1.86 -57.62 65.84
CA ASP A 734 1.42 -56.22 65.78
C ASP A 734 -0.12 -56.09 65.74
N GLU A 735 -0.84 -57.14 65.35
CA GLU A 735 -2.30 -57.25 65.42
C GLU A 735 -2.82 -57.60 66.82
N GLY A 736 -1.93 -57.94 67.76
CA GLY A 736 -2.23 -58.26 69.14
C GLY A 736 -2.52 -59.74 69.41
N ASN A 737 -2.38 -60.63 68.43
CA ASN A 737 -2.54 -62.07 68.61
C ASN A 737 -1.35 -62.64 69.39
N VAL A 738 -1.65 -63.50 70.38
CA VAL A 738 -0.63 -64.10 71.25
C VAL A 738 -0.43 -65.56 70.86
N THR A 739 0.81 -65.93 70.54
CA THR A 739 1.24 -67.31 70.28
C THR A 739 2.05 -67.82 71.46
N GLU A 740 1.59 -68.87 72.13
CA GLU A 740 2.36 -69.54 73.18
C GLU A 740 3.35 -70.54 72.57
N VAL A 741 4.58 -70.54 73.11
CA VAL A 741 5.69 -71.37 72.68
C VAL A 741 6.28 -72.05 73.92
N PRO A 742 5.82 -73.25 74.29
CA PRO A 742 6.40 -74.01 75.38
C PRO A 742 7.74 -74.60 74.96
N VAL A 743 8.77 -74.43 75.79
CA VAL A 743 10.12 -74.93 75.55
C VAL A 743 10.51 -75.85 76.72
N PRO A 744 10.39 -77.18 76.57
CA PRO A 744 10.74 -78.13 77.62
C PRO A 744 12.26 -78.27 77.77
N SER A 745 12.73 -78.45 78.99
CA SER A 745 14.13 -78.72 79.30
C SER A 745 14.50 -80.19 79.12
N ASN A 746 15.79 -80.48 79.24
CA ASN A 746 16.26 -81.83 79.57
C ASN A 746 15.86 -82.22 81.01
N GLU A 747 15.81 -83.53 81.30
CA GLU A 747 15.59 -84.09 82.65
C GLU A 747 16.93 -84.22 83.41
N VAL A 748 16.89 -84.10 84.74
CA VAL A 748 18.02 -84.36 85.65
C VAL A 748 17.63 -85.35 86.75
N VAL A 749 18.58 -86.11 87.31
CA VAL A 749 18.34 -87.14 88.33
C VAL A 749 19.40 -87.14 89.43
N THR A 750 19.02 -87.45 90.68
CA THR A 750 19.95 -87.66 91.82
C THR A 750 19.50 -88.84 92.70
N HIS A 751 20.41 -89.46 93.45
CA HIS A 751 20.13 -90.61 94.33
C HIS A 751 20.40 -90.32 95.82
N THR A 752 19.61 -90.88 96.75
CA THR A 752 19.82 -90.80 98.22
C THR A 752 19.73 -92.17 98.90
N PRO A 753 20.73 -92.60 99.72
CA PRO A 753 20.72 -93.91 100.42
C PRO A 753 19.77 -94.04 101.64
N GLU A 754 19.32 -95.26 102.00
CA GLU A 754 18.45 -95.58 103.17
C GLU A 754 19.20 -95.80 104.52
N PRO A 755 18.59 -95.55 105.71
CA PRO A 755 19.24 -95.73 107.04
C PRO A 755 19.19 -97.17 107.64
N GLU A 756 20.26 -97.62 108.32
CA GLU A 756 20.41 -98.98 108.90
C GLU A 756 19.79 -99.17 110.32
N VAL A 757 19.30 -100.39 110.67
CA VAL A 757 18.65 -100.77 111.98
C VAL A 757 19.59 -101.64 112.87
N PRO A 758 19.66 -101.49 114.23
CA PRO A 758 20.63 -102.21 115.09
C PRO A 758 20.21 -103.63 115.57
N ALA A 759 21.20 -104.51 115.83
CA ALA A 759 21.09 -105.99 116.04
C ALA A 759 21.22 -106.51 117.50
N THR A 760 20.71 -107.73 117.80
CA THR A 760 21.04 -108.58 119.00
C THR A 760 20.57 -110.06 118.81
N PRO A 761 21.04 -111.09 119.58
CA PRO A 761 22.12 -112.05 119.28
C PRO A 761 21.70 -113.53 118.96
N GLU A 762 22.73 -114.29 118.57
CA GLU A 762 22.87 -115.57 117.83
C GLU A 762 22.34 -116.92 118.41
N THR A 763 22.21 -117.93 117.53
CA THR A 763 22.92 -119.27 117.48
C THR A 763 22.02 -120.42 116.91
N PRO A 764 22.55 -121.58 116.43
CA PRO A 764 23.32 -121.76 115.19
C PRO A 764 22.89 -123.01 114.34
N VAL A 765 23.59 -123.23 113.21
CA VAL A 765 23.76 -124.46 112.37
C VAL A 765 22.53 -124.96 111.57
N GLU A 766 22.57 -125.51 110.35
CA GLU A 766 23.61 -126.19 109.57
C GLU A 766 23.15 -126.35 108.09
N ASP A 767 24.06 -126.06 107.15
CA ASP A 767 24.44 -126.81 105.92
C ASP A 767 23.49 -127.15 104.75
N VAL A 768 23.77 -126.44 103.63
CA VAL A 768 24.03 -126.85 102.21
C VAL A 768 23.09 -127.84 101.44
N PRO A 769 23.21 -128.02 100.08
CA PRO A 769 23.76 -127.19 98.98
C PRO A 769 22.95 -127.23 97.62
N VAL A 770 23.52 -126.61 96.57
CA VAL A 770 23.36 -126.84 95.08
C VAL A 770 22.04 -126.30 94.45
N VAL A 771 22.01 -125.50 93.37
CA VAL A 771 22.49 -125.78 91.98
C VAL A 771 22.78 -124.49 91.18
N GLN A 772 23.83 -124.58 90.36
CA GLN A 772 24.36 -123.65 89.35
C GLN A 772 23.48 -123.49 88.09
N SER A 773 23.61 -122.34 87.41
CA SER A 773 23.94 -122.23 85.97
C SER A 773 24.17 -120.74 85.63
N SER A 774 25.37 -120.28 85.20
CA SER A 774 25.93 -120.34 83.83
C SER A 774 25.09 -119.49 82.85
N ILE A 775 25.54 -118.52 82.03
CA ILE A 775 26.78 -118.28 81.25
C ILE A 775 26.62 -116.89 80.54
N LEU A 776 27.59 -115.97 80.60
CA LEU A 776 28.59 -115.58 79.56
C LEU A 776 28.13 -114.56 78.45
N PRO A 777 29.08 -113.83 77.80
CA PRO A 777 29.01 -112.40 77.44
C PRO A 777 29.18 -112.15 75.92
N LEU A 778 29.37 -110.89 75.49
CA LEU A 778 30.09 -110.45 74.27
C LEU A 778 30.28 -108.91 74.37
N THR A 779 31.46 -108.32 74.61
CA THR A 779 32.65 -108.03 73.76
C THR A 779 32.42 -107.16 72.53
N GLY A 780 33.25 -106.11 72.39
CA GLY A 780 33.49 -105.34 71.17
C GLY A 780 34.58 -104.28 71.39
N ASP A 781 35.82 -104.72 71.25
CA ASP A 781 37.09 -103.97 71.36
C ASP A 781 37.43 -103.14 70.11
N ASP A 782 38.44 -102.27 70.30
CA ASP A 782 39.48 -101.80 69.35
C ASP A 782 39.14 -100.80 68.21
N THR A 783 39.85 -99.67 68.19
CA THR A 783 41.13 -99.56 67.46
C THR A 783 41.77 -98.18 67.60
N SER A 784 43.08 -98.20 67.84
CA SER A 784 44.01 -97.10 67.76
C SER A 784 44.72 -97.13 66.39
N SER A 785 45.13 -95.99 65.85
CA SER A 785 46.36 -95.88 65.04
C SER A 785 46.75 -94.43 64.74
N THR A 786 47.87 -94.03 65.34
CA THR A 786 48.79 -92.96 64.95
C THR A 786 49.44 -93.18 63.58
N SER A 787 49.70 -92.11 62.81
CA SER A 787 50.90 -91.89 61.96
C SER A 787 50.74 -90.55 61.21
N ILE A 788 51.57 -89.50 61.22
CA ILE A 788 53.04 -89.26 61.21
C ILE A 788 53.42 -88.48 59.92
N LEU A 789 54.35 -87.51 60.09
CA LEU A 789 55.26 -86.82 59.13
C LEU A 789 54.71 -85.59 58.35
N ALA A 790 55.16 -84.35 58.64
CA ALA A 790 56.43 -83.66 58.23
C ALA A 790 56.43 -83.29 56.73
N SER A 791 56.83 -82.11 56.20
CA SER A 791 57.93 -81.20 56.57
C SER A 791 57.95 -79.95 55.64
N VAL A 792 58.11 -78.76 56.20
CA VAL A 792 59.15 -77.73 55.94
C VAL A 792 59.47 -77.23 54.50
N ALA A 793 59.47 -75.88 54.41
CA ALA A 793 60.27 -74.96 53.57
C ALA A 793 59.84 -74.60 52.13
N GLY A 794 59.72 -73.28 51.89
CA GLY A 794 59.70 -72.66 50.58
C GLY A 794 59.60 -71.12 50.67
N ILE A 795 60.73 -70.44 50.51
CA ILE A 795 60.95 -68.99 50.52
C ILE A 795 60.70 -68.38 49.13
N LEU A 796 60.27 -67.09 49.11
CA LEU A 796 60.42 -66.07 48.04
C LEU A 796 59.42 -66.06 46.87
N MET A 797 58.74 -64.92 46.70
CA MET A 797 59.04 -63.96 45.63
C MET A 797 58.41 -62.59 45.92
N ILE A 798 59.27 -61.59 45.87
CA ILE A 798 59.03 -60.14 45.87
C ILE A 798 58.65 -59.73 44.45
N LEU A 799 57.68 -58.82 44.28
CA LEU A 799 57.78 -57.76 43.26
C LEU A 799 57.10 -56.48 43.75
N VAL A 800 57.97 -55.50 44.03
CA VAL A 800 57.68 -54.09 44.30
C VAL A 800 57.52 -53.34 42.97
N GLY A 801 56.60 -52.38 42.93
CA GLY A 801 56.50 -51.38 41.86
C GLY A 801 55.90 -50.05 42.34
N LEU A 802 56.76 -49.20 42.91
CA LEU A 802 56.82 -47.71 42.88
C LEU A 802 55.52 -46.91 43.13
N VAL A 803 55.33 -46.30 44.32
CA VAL A 803 55.84 -44.98 44.78
C VAL A 803 55.42 -43.77 43.93
N GLY A 804 54.62 -42.89 44.55
CA GLY A 804 54.35 -41.52 44.10
C GLY A 804 53.64 -40.68 45.17
N VAL A 805 54.35 -40.30 46.24
CA VAL A 805 53.89 -39.35 47.28
C VAL A 805 54.06 -37.91 46.79
N ARG A 806 53.04 -37.05 46.92
CA ARG A 806 53.20 -35.70 47.53
C ARG A 806 51.89 -34.98 47.83
N LYS A 807 51.76 -34.61 49.11
CA LYS A 807 50.87 -33.59 49.69
C LYS A 807 50.99 -32.23 48.99
N ARG A 808 49.91 -31.43 49.02
CA ARG A 808 49.91 -30.08 49.62
C ARG A 808 48.50 -29.59 49.98
N LYS A 809 48.44 -28.89 51.11
CA LYS A 809 47.33 -28.12 51.71
C LYS A 809 47.23 -26.72 51.07
N GLU A 810 46.04 -26.13 51.24
CA GLU A 810 45.75 -24.69 51.50
C GLU A 810 46.41 -23.65 50.58
N ASP A 811 45.61 -23.06 49.69
CA ASP A 811 45.05 -21.71 49.84
C ASP A 811 43.71 -21.60 49.08
#